data_AF-A0A9W6H2Z8-F1
#
_entry.id   AF-A0A9W6H2Z8-F1
#
_cell.length_a   1.000
_cell.length_b   1.000
_cell.length_c   1.000
_cell.angle_alpha   90.00
_cell.angle_beta   90.00
_cell.angle_gamma   90.00
#
_symmetry.space_group_name_H-M   'P 1'
#
loop_
_entity.id
_entity.type
_entity.pdbx_description
1 polymer ?
#
loop_
_entity_poly.entity_id
_entity_poly.type
_entity_poly.pdbx_seq_one_letter_code
_entity_poly.pdbx_strand_id
1 'polypeptide(L)'
;MRDPIPHLAPADAALAARETALPGLPLVLDAATLHRALEAAGVPVQRVETTYLRFKPGTSAVAGVRIETPSRSIRAQAVAYPVGVHRKLERMAAHAGDGLLLLDAERGIAVVDAAADRALPGIRVALERHPDAEVLVYKPGRRWVARCAACRVIVKVHAPDRAASAIRAQHRVETLVPTAALVRADAAVGLVETHLLAGTPLPEIAAPEAEHRVGGMLARLHTASAREGEPADGARLPEIERAHARALDAAASGVAAVLPALEDRALRAAAAIRSLLEERRVRTLVHGDCSIDQVIVGPDGRPWLIDLDRAGEGDPLSDLGSWAADAIARGESACRAGAALVAGYREAGGAVDEAALLAHTAAGLLRRAAEPFRARAADWDAEVAHLVAESERLVGLAALRADAALPGAAAVEPFASARVIAHRPGRRAVLRRADGDFVKLVRPARFAEVAERAERVSGLRTLRSPRVLARDDAAGVLRLASVGERTLLDAGSDPSVSDDALVAVWTRVGAGLAELHALDPAGLPRHGVADEMRAIRRALASADGALDGDDVADALAAVEAALAADPPERVDGVLHRDLHDKQLLVPSGSFTAQDLAAGRTRVGLIDVDTLAIGERALDVANLLVHLELRVLQGLLPTTRADAAGQAFRRGVGDGPLWARVPAYSAAARLRLAGVYAQRDGWHDVARALLRRVGSPVTTGR
;
A
#
# COMPACT_ATOMS: atom_id res chain seq x y z
N MET A 1 31.13 -11.56 -33.52
CA MET A 1 31.45 -10.41 -32.66
C MET A 1 30.38 -10.37 -31.59
N ARG A 2 30.68 -10.64 -30.30
CA ARG A 2 29.66 -10.62 -29.25
C ARG A 2 29.24 -9.17 -29.03
N ASP A 3 27.96 -8.85 -29.27
CA ASP A 3 27.39 -7.54 -28.97
C ASP A 3 27.72 -7.17 -27.50
N PRO A 4 28.12 -5.93 -27.20
CA PRO A 4 28.33 -5.50 -25.83
C PRO A 4 27.02 -5.65 -25.06
N ILE A 5 27.11 -6.27 -23.89
CA ILE A 5 25.98 -6.55 -22.98
C ILE A 5 25.26 -5.23 -22.69
N PRO A 6 23.92 -5.17 -22.79
CA PRO A 6 23.15 -3.98 -22.43
C PRO A 6 23.52 -3.49 -21.02
N HIS A 7 23.87 -2.21 -20.87
CA HIS A 7 24.05 -1.60 -19.55
C HIS A 7 22.67 -1.23 -18.97
N LEU A 8 21.85 -2.23 -18.72
CA LEU A 8 20.55 -2.06 -18.07
C LEU A 8 20.74 -1.76 -16.59
N ALA A 9 19.89 -0.88 -16.06
CA ALA A 9 19.74 -0.75 -14.61
C ALA A 9 19.37 -2.12 -14.00
N PRO A 10 19.75 -2.43 -12.75
CA PRO A 10 19.52 -3.74 -12.15
C PRO A 10 18.07 -4.24 -12.25
N ALA A 11 17.09 -3.35 -12.06
CA ALA A 11 15.67 -3.68 -12.15
C ALA A 11 15.24 -4.06 -13.58
N ASP A 12 15.72 -3.33 -14.59
CA ASP A 12 15.45 -3.65 -16.00
C ASP A 12 16.15 -4.95 -16.43
N ALA A 13 17.38 -5.17 -15.96
CA ALA A 13 18.12 -6.41 -16.22
C ALA A 13 17.40 -7.63 -15.63
N ALA A 14 16.89 -7.51 -14.39
CA ALA A 14 16.09 -8.55 -13.75
C ALA A 14 14.77 -8.82 -14.49
N LEU A 15 14.09 -7.78 -14.97
CA LEU A 15 12.89 -7.91 -15.80
C LEU A 15 13.19 -8.63 -17.11
N ALA A 16 14.23 -8.19 -17.83
CA ALA A 16 14.64 -8.79 -19.09
C ALA A 16 15.10 -10.25 -18.94
N ALA A 17 15.81 -10.57 -17.86
CA ALA A 17 16.25 -11.94 -17.58
C ALA A 17 15.07 -12.89 -17.29
N ARG A 18 14.00 -12.39 -16.65
CA ARG A 18 12.78 -13.16 -16.36
C ARG A 18 11.91 -13.34 -17.60
N GLU A 19 11.82 -12.32 -18.45
CA GLU A 19 10.98 -12.33 -19.65
C GLU A 19 11.72 -12.92 -20.85
N THR A 20 11.74 -14.25 -20.93
CA THR A 20 12.41 -14.98 -22.01
C THR A 20 11.58 -15.06 -23.29
N ALA A 21 10.27 -14.84 -23.23
CA ALA A 21 9.41 -14.93 -24.40
C ALA A 21 9.51 -13.70 -25.31
N LEU A 22 10.15 -12.60 -24.87
CA LEU A 22 10.37 -11.39 -25.67
C LEU A 22 11.87 -11.09 -25.84
N PRO A 23 12.59 -11.77 -26.76
CA PRO A 23 14.02 -11.54 -26.96
C PRO A 23 14.40 -10.09 -27.32
N GLY A 24 13.48 -9.34 -27.93
CA GLY A 24 13.66 -7.93 -28.25
C GLY A 24 13.41 -6.96 -27.10
N LEU A 25 12.95 -7.42 -25.92
CA LEU A 25 12.68 -6.56 -24.78
C LEU A 25 13.90 -5.72 -24.33
N PRO A 26 15.13 -6.25 -24.26
CA PRO A 26 16.29 -5.45 -23.88
C PRO A 26 16.51 -4.22 -24.78
N LEU A 27 16.22 -4.34 -26.09
CA LEU A 27 16.33 -3.22 -27.04
C LEU A 27 15.28 -2.14 -26.76
N VAL A 28 14.11 -2.51 -26.23
CA VAL A 28 13.05 -1.56 -25.90
C VAL A 28 13.35 -0.85 -24.56
N LEU A 29 14.02 -1.54 -23.63
CA LEU A 29 14.38 -1.00 -22.32
C LEU A 29 15.63 -0.10 -22.36
N ASP A 30 16.60 -0.39 -23.23
CA ASP A 30 17.84 0.37 -23.35
C ASP A 30 17.90 1.22 -24.62
N ALA A 31 17.78 2.54 -24.45
CA ALA A 31 17.86 3.51 -25.53
C ALA A 31 19.20 3.47 -26.28
N ALA A 32 20.31 3.14 -25.62
CA ALA A 32 21.62 3.05 -26.28
C ALA A 32 21.71 1.82 -27.19
N THR A 33 21.12 0.69 -26.77
CA THR A 33 21.01 -0.50 -27.62
C THR A 33 20.06 -0.26 -28.78
N LEU A 34 18.92 0.43 -28.56
CA LEU A 34 18.00 0.80 -29.65
C LEU A 34 18.67 1.73 -30.67
N HIS A 35 19.45 2.71 -30.21
CA HIS A 35 20.25 3.59 -31.07
C HIS A 35 21.12 2.77 -32.02
N ARG A 36 21.94 1.85 -31.50
CA ARG A 36 22.84 1.03 -32.33
C ARG A 36 22.07 0.17 -33.32
N ALA A 37 20.92 -0.39 -32.92
CA ALA A 37 20.08 -1.18 -33.81
C ALA A 37 19.49 -0.35 -34.96
N LEU A 38 19.09 0.89 -34.69
CA LEU A 38 18.59 1.82 -35.71
C LEU A 38 19.71 2.28 -36.66
N GLU A 39 20.90 2.58 -36.16
CA GLU A 39 22.07 2.90 -37.01
C GLU A 39 22.45 1.72 -37.91
N ALA A 40 22.45 0.50 -37.36
CA ALA A 40 22.72 -0.71 -38.14
C ALA A 40 21.66 -0.96 -39.23
N ALA A 41 20.43 -0.48 -39.02
CA ALA A 41 19.35 -0.51 -40.00
C ALA A 41 19.39 0.67 -41.00
N GLY A 42 20.42 1.53 -40.93
CA GLY A 42 20.61 2.65 -41.87
C GLY A 42 19.86 3.93 -41.50
N VAL A 43 19.30 4.03 -40.29
CA VAL A 43 18.66 5.26 -39.81
C VAL A 43 19.75 6.20 -39.27
N PRO A 44 19.85 7.45 -39.75
CA PRO A 44 20.87 8.40 -39.28
C PRO A 44 20.46 9.00 -37.93
N VAL A 45 20.72 8.27 -36.85
CA VAL A 45 20.31 8.62 -35.49
C VAL A 45 21.36 9.46 -34.78
N GLN A 46 20.97 10.61 -34.23
CA GLN A 46 21.79 11.41 -33.30
C GLN A 46 21.48 11.08 -31.85
N ARG A 47 20.20 10.86 -31.52
CA ARG A 47 19.75 10.52 -30.17
C ARG A 47 18.48 9.70 -30.20
N VAL A 48 18.37 8.75 -29.28
CA VAL A 48 17.13 8.02 -29.00
C VAL A 48 16.73 8.23 -27.55
N GLU A 49 15.44 8.42 -27.32
CA GLU A 49 14.85 8.47 -25.99
C GLU A 49 13.56 7.66 -25.96
N THR A 50 13.45 6.76 -24.98
CA THR A 50 12.20 6.08 -24.69
C THR A 50 11.34 6.99 -23.81
N THR A 51 10.18 7.39 -24.34
CA THR A 51 9.28 8.38 -23.71
C THR A 51 8.08 7.75 -23.00
N TYR A 52 7.75 6.51 -23.35
CA TYR A 52 6.65 5.76 -22.76
C TYR A 52 6.89 4.27 -22.95
N LEU A 53 6.49 3.45 -21.99
CA LEU A 53 6.57 1.99 -22.07
C LEU A 53 5.27 1.33 -21.64
N ARG A 54 4.89 0.26 -22.31
CA ARG A 54 3.82 -0.64 -21.91
C ARG A 54 4.31 -2.07 -22.05
N PHE A 55 4.25 -2.80 -20.95
CA PHE A 55 4.66 -4.19 -20.89
C PHE A 55 3.46 -5.10 -20.63
N LYS A 56 3.42 -6.23 -21.33
CA LYS A 56 2.49 -7.34 -21.11
C LYS A 56 3.30 -8.65 -21.13
N PRO A 57 3.45 -9.32 -19.98
CA PRO A 57 4.25 -10.54 -19.88
C PRO A 57 3.88 -11.58 -20.94
N GLY A 58 4.89 -12.20 -21.54
CA GLY A 58 4.75 -13.21 -22.60
C GLY A 58 4.07 -12.75 -23.89
N THR A 59 3.66 -11.48 -23.99
CA THR A 59 2.75 -11.02 -25.04
C THR A 59 3.35 -9.91 -25.88
N SER A 60 3.83 -8.82 -25.26
CA SER A 60 4.38 -7.67 -25.98
C SER A 60 5.03 -6.65 -25.04
N ALA A 61 6.07 -5.97 -25.52
CA ALA A 61 6.48 -4.67 -25.00
C ALA A 61 6.31 -3.61 -26.09
N VAL A 62 5.71 -2.47 -25.76
CA VAL A 62 5.47 -1.37 -26.70
C VAL A 62 5.97 -0.08 -26.07
N ALA A 63 6.92 0.56 -26.74
CA ALA A 63 7.48 1.84 -26.32
C ALA A 63 7.15 2.95 -27.31
N GLY A 64 6.86 4.14 -26.79
CA GLY A 64 6.94 5.38 -27.56
C GLY A 64 8.37 5.88 -27.50
N VAL A 65 8.98 6.14 -28.65
CA VAL A 65 10.36 6.59 -28.76
C VAL A 65 10.45 7.90 -29.52
N ARG A 66 11.37 8.76 -29.09
CA ARG A 66 11.80 9.95 -29.82
C ARG A 66 13.16 9.67 -30.44
N ILE A 67 13.26 9.87 -31.74
CA ILE A 67 14.49 9.66 -32.51
C ILE A 67 14.86 11.00 -33.13
N GLU A 68 15.97 11.58 -32.70
CA GLU A 68 16.54 12.77 -33.32
C GLU A 68 17.45 12.35 -34.48
N THR A 69 17.23 12.92 -35.66
CA THR A 69 18.09 12.77 -36.84
C THR A 69 18.66 14.14 -37.24
N PRO A 70 19.68 14.20 -38.12
CA PRO A 70 20.21 15.48 -38.60
C PRO A 70 19.18 16.40 -39.26
N SER A 71 18.06 15.86 -39.75
CA SER A 71 17.05 16.59 -40.52
C SER A 71 15.72 16.79 -39.79
N ARG A 72 15.37 15.95 -38.81
CA ARG A 72 14.08 16.03 -38.09
C ARG A 72 14.06 15.25 -36.78
N SER A 73 13.09 15.57 -35.92
CA SER A 73 12.70 14.75 -34.77
C SER A 73 11.55 13.82 -35.15
N ILE A 74 11.73 12.51 -34.97
CA ILE A 74 10.74 11.48 -35.31
C ILE A 74 10.12 10.93 -34.03
N ARG A 75 8.78 10.92 -33.98
CA ARG A 75 8.03 10.14 -32.99
C ARG A 75 7.75 8.77 -33.59
N ALA A 76 8.16 7.71 -32.91
CA ALA A 76 7.99 6.35 -33.39
C ALA A 76 7.53 5.41 -32.26
N GLN A 77 6.95 4.28 -32.64
CA GLN A 77 6.68 3.18 -31.71
C GLN A 77 7.72 2.08 -31.94
N ALA A 78 8.33 1.60 -30.85
CA ALA A 78 9.15 0.40 -30.84
C ALA A 78 8.35 -0.74 -30.20
N VAL A 79 8.19 -1.87 -30.88
CA VAL A 79 7.45 -3.03 -30.38
C VAL A 79 8.34 -4.26 -30.34
N ALA A 80 8.28 -4.99 -29.23
CA ALA A 80 8.82 -6.33 -29.11
C ALA A 80 7.68 -7.33 -28.92
N TYR A 81 7.67 -8.39 -29.73
CA TYR A 81 6.73 -9.51 -29.67
C TYR A 81 7.50 -10.84 -29.51
N PRO A 82 6.81 -11.93 -29.12
CA PRO A 82 7.43 -13.23 -29.12
C PRO A 82 7.90 -13.67 -30.51
N VAL A 83 9.05 -14.33 -30.57
CA VAL A 83 9.58 -14.94 -31.79
C VAL A 83 8.60 -16.02 -32.27
N GLY A 84 8.37 -16.11 -33.59
CA GLY A 84 7.33 -16.96 -34.17
C GLY A 84 5.99 -16.24 -34.42
N VAL A 85 5.76 -15.05 -33.86
CA VAL A 85 4.57 -14.22 -34.14
C VAL A 85 4.83 -13.25 -35.31
N HIS A 86 5.65 -13.67 -36.28
CA HIS A 86 6.16 -12.85 -37.40
C HIS A 86 5.04 -12.17 -38.20
N ARG A 87 3.88 -12.83 -38.36
CA ARG A 87 2.70 -12.25 -39.02
C ARG A 87 2.20 -10.93 -38.42
N LYS A 88 2.48 -10.61 -37.14
CA LYS A 88 2.14 -9.30 -36.57
C LYS A 88 3.14 -8.23 -37.01
N LEU A 89 4.44 -8.55 -36.98
CA LEU A 89 5.51 -7.65 -37.40
C LEU A 89 5.47 -7.39 -38.92
N GLU A 90 5.27 -8.43 -39.72
CA GLU A 90 5.11 -8.34 -41.18
C GLU A 90 3.93 -7.44 -41.57
N ARG A 91 2.76 -7.61 -40.93
CA ARG A 91 1.60 -6.74 -41.17
C ARG A 91 1.86 -5.30 -40.77
N MET A 92 2.60 -5.09 -39.69
CA MET A 92 2.96 -3.74 -39.25
C MET A 92 3.95 -3.09 -40.21
N ALA A 93 4.97 -3.82 -40.66
CA ALA A 93 5.92 -3.37 -41.67
C ALA A 93 5.25 -3.04 -43.00
N ALA A 94 4.38 -3.94 -43.50
CA ALA A 94 3.63 -3.73 -44.73
C ALA A 94 2.69 -2.51 -44.66
N HIS A 95 2.07 -2.26 -43.50
CA HIS A 95 1.25 -1.07 -43.29
C HIS A 95 2.07 0.22 -43.18
N ALA A 96 3.26 0.14 -42.56
CA ALA A 96 4.10 1.30 -42.35
C ALA A 96 4.73 1.83 -43.65
N GLY A 97 5.02 0.97 -44.62
CA GLY A 97 5.68 1.38 -45.86
C GLY A 97 6.97 2.15 -45.57
N ASP A 98 7.07 3.37 -46.09
CA ASP A 98 8.21 4.28 -45.88
C ASP A 98 8.39 4.73 -44.42
N GLY A 99 7.39 4.48 -43.55
CA GLY A 99 7.46 4.73 -42.11
C GLY A 99 8.13 3.63 -41.31
N LEU A 100 8.59 2.53 -41.93
CA LEU A 100 9.35 1.47 -41.26
C LEU A 100 10.81 1.90 -41.03
N LEU A 101 11.23 1.95 -39.77
CA LEU A 101 12.58 2.38 -39.39
C LEU A 101 13.51 1.20 -39.04
N LEU A 102 12.95 0.15 -38.45
CA LEU A 102 13.68 -1.07 -38.09
C LEU A 102 12.73 -2.26 -38.13
N LEU A 103 13.19 -3.38 -38.69
CA LEU A 103 12.57 -4.70 -38.56
C LEU A 103 13.67 -5.73 -38.32
N ASP A 104 13.63 -6.37 -37.15
CA ASP A 104 14.50 -7.50 -36.82
C ASP A 104 13.58 -8.65 -36.37
N ALA A 105 13.32 -9.55 -37.31
CA ALA A 105 12.42 -10.68 -37.11
C ALA A 105 13.01 -11.73 -36.16
N GLU A 106 14.34 -11.86 -36.07
CA GLU A 106 15.01 -12.84 -35.21
C GLU A 106 14.85 -12.47 -33.74
N ARG A 107 14.97 -11.17 -33.42
CA ARG A 107 14.74 -10.65 -32.06
C ARG A 107 13.27 -10.29 -31.82
N GLY A 108 12.42 -10.35 -32.84
CA GLY A 108 10.99 -10.06 -32.74
C GLY A 108 10.68 -8.58 -32.49
N ILE A 109 11.48 -7.67 -33.03
CA ILE A 109 11.37 -6.21 -32.82
C ILE A 109 11.07 -5.46 -34.12
N ALA A 110 10.30 -4.39 -34.01
CA ALA A 110 10.17 -3.41 -35.08
C ALA A 110 9.98 -2.00 -34.53
N VAL A 111 10.42 -1.01 -35.30
CA VAL A 111 10.25 0.42 -35.02
C VAL A 111 9.57 1.06 -36.22
N VAL A 112 8.43 1.72 -35.99
CA VAL A 112 7.67 2.41 -37.04
C VAL A 112 7.30 3.82 -36.60
N ASP A 113 7.28 4.75 -37.56
CA ASP A 113 6.84 6.13 -37.37
C ASP A 113 5.42 6.19 -36.77
N ALA A 114 5.16 7.19 -35.91
CA ALA A 114 3.86 7.40 -35.31
C ALA A 114 2.75 7.64 -36.35
N ALA A 115 3.06 8.23 -37.50
CA ALA A 115 2.10 8.39 -38.61
C ALA A 115 1.63 7.05 -39.19
N ALA A 116 2.38 5.97 -38.96
CA ALA A 116 2.03 4.59 -39.32
C ALA A 116 1.34 3.81 -38.18
N ASP A 117 0.98 4.47 -37.07
CA ASP A 117 0.24 3.81 -35.99
C ASP A 117 -1.19 3.50 -36.43
N ARG A 118 -1.41 2.24 -36.81
CA ARG A 118 -2.71 1.73 -37.28
C ARG A 118 -3.85 1.90 -36.26
N ALA A 119 -3.54 2.01 -34.97
CA ALA A 119 -4.55 2.24 -33.94
C ALA A 119 -4.92 3.72 -33.79
N LEU A 120 -4.13 4.64 -34.37
CA LEU A 120 -4.32 6.08 -34.32
C LEU A 120 -4.29 6.68 -35.75
N PRO A 121 -5.22 6.29 -36.65
CA PRO A 121 -5.20 6.67 -38.06
C PRO A 121 -5.27 8.19 -38.29
N GLY A 122 -5.80 8.95 -37.34
CA GLY A 122 -5.89 10.41 -37.40
C GLY A 122 -4.55 11.15 -37.30
N ILE A 123 -3.44 10.51 -36.92
CA ILE A 123 -2.13 11.18 -36.81
C ILE A 123 -1.70 11.74 -38.16
N ARG A 124 -1.86 10.97 -39.24
CA ARG A 124 -1.50 11.44 -40.59
C ARG A 124 -2.36 12.63 -41.01
N VAL A 125 -3.66 12.58 -40.75
CA VAL A 125 -4.60 13.69 -41.02
C VAL A 125 -4.23 14.94 -40.22
N ALA A 126 -3.83 14.77 -38.96
CA ALA A 126 -3.38 15.86 -38.09
C ALA A 126 -2.10 16.52 -38.62
N LEU A 127 -1.09 15.72 -39.00
CA LEU A 127 0.18 16.21 -39.53
C LEU A 127 0.05 16.86 -40.91
N GLU A 128 -0.82 16.35 -41.78
CA GLU A 128 -1.13 16.96 -43.09
C GLU A 128 -1.77 18.36 -42.92
N ARG A 129 -2.62 18.52 -41.90
CA ARG A 129 -3.31 19.80 -41.61
C ARG A 129 -2.46 20.79 -40.84
N HIS A 130 -1.63 20.29 -39.93
CA HIS A 130 -0.80 21.07 -39.03
C HIS A 130 0.66 20.63 -39.17
N PRO A 131 1.31 20.92 -40.30
CA PRO A 131 2.66 20.44 -40.59
C PRO A 131 3.72 20.93 -39.59
N ASP A 132 3.48 22.11 -38.99
CA ASP A 132 4.36 22.71 -37.98
C ASP A 132 3.92 22.39 -36.54
N ALA A 133 3.02 21.41 -36.33
CA ALA A 133 2.56 21.05 -35.00
C ALA A 133 3.68 20.36 -34.20
N GLU A 134 3.91 20.86 -32.99
CA GLU A 134 4.84 20.26 -32.06
C GLU A 134 4.17 19.09 -31.33
N VAL A 135 4.71 17.88 -31.49
CA VAL A 135 4.18 16.71 -30.77
C VAL A 135 4.58 16.75 -29.30
N LEU A 136 3.59 16.95 -28.44
CA LEU A 136 3.73 17.00 -26.99
C LEU A 136 3.75 15.60 -26.37
N VAL A 137 2.82 14.73 -26.78
CA VAL A 137 2.65 13.39 -26.20
C VAL A 137 2.39 12.38 -27.30
N TYR A 138 3.11 11.25 -27.25
CA TYR A 138 2.78 10.08 -28.04
C TYR A 138 2.82 8.82 -27.18
N LYS A 139 1.66 8.19 -26.97
CA LYS A 139 1.50 6.91 -26.29
C LYS A 139 0.96 5.91 -27.34
N PRO A 140 1.82 5.03 -27.91
CA PRO A 140 1.44 4.16 -29.01
C PRO A 140 0.13 3.39 -28.79
N GLY A 141 -0.72 3.41 -29.81
CA GLY A 141 -2.06 2.81 -29.83
C GLY A 141 -3.02 3.32 -28.76
N ARG A 142 -2.75 4.48 -28.16
CA ARG A 142 -3.60 5.06 -27.09
C ARG A 142 -3.95 6.52 -27.33
N ARG A 143 -2.94 7.38 -27.46
CA ARG A 143 -3.16 8.81 -27.71
C ARG A 143 -1.94 9.47 -28.34
N TRP A 144 -2.21 10.45 -29.17
CA TRP A 144 -1.22 11.39 -29.69
C TRP A 144 -1.75 12.81 -29.47
N VAL A 145 -0.89 13.72 -29.00
CA VAL A 145 -1.26 15.11 -28.70
C VAL A 145 -0.18 16.02 -29.25
N ALA A 146 -0.59 17.04 -29.99
CA ALA A 146 0.29 18.06 -30.54
C ALA A 146 -0.28 19.46 -30.36
N ARG A 147 0.61 20.46 -30.40
CA ARG A 147 0.31 21.88 -30.31
C ARG A 147 0.62 22.53 -31.66
N CYS A 148 -0.39 23.11 -32.33
CA CYS A 148 -0.15 24.02 -33.45
C CYS A 148 -0.28 25.47 -32.95
N ALA A 149 0.86 26.15 -32.74
CA ALA A 149 0.87 27.55 -32.31
C ALA A 149 0.32 28.48 -33.40
N ALA A 150 0.71 28.28 -34.66
CA ALA A 150 0.25 29.07 -35.80
C ALA A 150 -1.29 29.00 -35.99
N CYS A 151 -1.84 27.80 -35.80
CA CYS A 151 -3.26 27.53 -35.93
C CYS A 151 -4.05 27.81 -34.64
N ARG A 152 -3.34 28.04 -33.52
CA ARG A 152 -3.89 28.23 -32.16
C ARG A 152 -4.79 27.08 -31.70
N VAL A 153 -4.36 25.83 -31.93
CA VAL A 153 -5.09 24.63 -31.48
C VAL A 153 -4.20 23.62 -30.76
N ILE A 154 -4.81 22.86 -29.86
CA ILE A 154 -4.33 21.56 -29.42
C ILE A 154 -5.02 20.49 -30.26
N VAL A 155 -4.23 19.60 -30.83
CA VAL A 155 -4.70 18.49 -31.67
C VAL A 155 -4.51 17.20 -30.90
N LYS A 156 -5.58 16.45 -30.67
CA LYS A 156 -5.56 15.13 -30.06
C LYS A 156 -6.03 14.08 -31.05
N VAL A 157 -5.35 12.94 -31.06
CA VAL A 157 -5.77 11.76 -31.80
C VAL A 157 -5.90 10.60 -30.84
N HIS A 158 -7.08 9.99 -30.84
CA HIS A 158 -7.43 8.79 -30.10
C HIS A 158 -7.74 7.65 -31.06
N ALA A 159 -7.94 6.44 -30.51
CA ALA A 159 -8.63 5.40 -31.26
C ALA A 159 -10.08 5.88 -31.57
N PRO A 160 -10.65 5.57 -32.76
CA PRO A 160 -11.96 6.07 -33.18
C PRO A 160 -13.10 5.85 -32.17
N ASP A 161 -13.13 4.68 -31.52
CA ASP A 161 -14.10 4.32 -30.48
C ASP A 161 -14.02 5.24 -29.25
N ARG A 162 -12.81 5.66 -28.89
CA ARG A 162 -12.54 6.57 -27.76
C ARG A 162 -12.88 8.02 -28.08
N ALA A 163 -12.59 8.48 -29.30
CA ALA A 163 -12.81 9.86 -29.72
C ALA A 163 -14.28 10.26 -29.60
N ALA A 164 -15.21 9.38 -29.99
CA ALA A 164 -16.65 9.65 -29.86
C ALA A 164 -17.06 9.93 -28.40
N SER A 165 -16.46 9.23 -27.43
CA SER A 165 -16.72 9.48 -26.01
C SER A 165 -16.11 10.79 -25.53
N ALA A 166 -14.87 11.08 -25.92
CA ALA A 166 -14.18 12.32 -25.56
C ALA A 166 -14.93 13.57 -26.10
N ILE A 167 -15.46 13.50 -27.32
CA ILE A 167 -16.25 14.58 -27.93
C ILE A 167 -17.52 14.84 -27.12
N ARG A 168 -18.28 13.80 -26.74
CA ARG A 168 -19.48 13.96 -25.91
C ARG A 168 -19.17 14.57 -24.55
N ALA A 169 -18.10 14.10 -23.93
CA ALA A 169 -17.63 14.60 -22.64
C ALA A 169 -17.26 16.09 -22.72
N GLN A 170 -16.53 16.50 -23.76
CA GLN A 170 -16.17 17.90 -24.03
C GLN A 170 -17.40 18.80 -24.13
N HIS A 171 -18.39 18.43 -24.97
CA HIS A 171 -19.61 19.22 -25.15
C HIS A 171 -20.42 19.37 -23.87
N ARG A 172 -20.41 18.34 -23.00
CA ARG A 172 -21.15 18.43 -21.74
C ARG A 172 -20.47 19.38 -20.76
N VAL A 173 -19.16 19.20 -20.56
CA VAL A 173 -18.40 19.95 -19.55
C VAL A 173 -18.23 21.43 -19.94
N GLU A 174 -18.10 21.75 -21.24
CA GLU A 174 -17.88 23.13 -21.70
C GLU A 174 -19.02 24.10 -21.37
N THR A 175 -20.22 23.59 -21.13
CA THR A 175 -21.38 24.39 -20.72
C THR A 175 -21.38 24.72 -19.22
N LEU A 176 -20.58 24.01 -18.42
CA LEU A 176 -20.64 24.05 -16.96
C LEU A 176 -19.42 24.74 -16.33
N VAL A 177 -18.26 24.65 -16.96
CA VAL A 177 -16.99 25.19 -16.43
C VAL A 177 -16.10 25.72 -17.56
N PRO A 178 -15.21 26.69 -17.27
CA PRO A 178 -14.22 27.16 -18.24
C PRO A 178 -13.31 26.01 -18.74
N THR A 179 -13.33 25.76 -20.04
CA THR A 179 -12.50 24.77 -20.73
C THR A 179 -12.19 25.22 -22.16
N ALA A 180 -11.22 24.58 -22.81
CA ALA A 180 -10.88 24.84 -24.20
C ALA A 180 -12.03 24.45 -25.14
N ALA A 181 -12.62 25.43 -25.83
CA ALA A 181 -13.72 25.18 -26.77
C ALA A 181 -13.29 24.27 -27.93
N LEU A 182 -14.21 23.40 -28.36
CA LEU A 182 -14.00 22.48 -29.47
C LEU A 182 -13.98 23.26 -30.81
N VAL A 183 -12.91 23.09 -31.58
CA VAL A 183 -12.75 23.69 -32.92
C VAL A 183 -13.23 22.72 -33.99
N ARG A 184 -12.86 21.46 -33.86
CA ARG A 184 -13.17 20.41 -34.82
C ARG A 184 -13.11 19.05 -34.14
N ALA A 185 -13.95 18.13 -34.58
CA ALA A 185 -13.77 16.72 -34.26
C ALA A 185 -14.17 15.84 -35.44
N ASP A 186 -13.46 14.73 -35.58
CA ASP A 186 -13.77 13.67 -36.53
C ASP A 186 -13.58 12.32 -35.84
N ALA A 187 -14.68 11.75 -35.35
CA ALA A 187 -14.66 10.49 -34.63
C ALA A 187 -14.24 9.30 -35.51
N ALA A 188 -14.39 9.37 -36.83
CA ALA A 188 -14.07 8.26 -37.74
C ALA A 188 -12.56 8.02 -37.81
N VAL A 189 -11.76 9.09 -37.77
CA VAL A 189 -10.29 9.02 -37.72
C VAL A 189 -9.73 9.26 -36.32
N GLY A 190 -10.59 9.56 -35.35
CA GLY A 190 -10.22 9.73 -33.95
C GLY A 190 -9.65 11.11 -33.60
N LEU A 191 -9.87 12.13 -34.43
CA LEU A 191 -9.31 13.48 -34.30
C LEU A 191 -10.21 14.39 -33.44
N VAL A 192 -9.61 15.14 -32.51
CA VAL A 192 -10.26 16.17 -31.70
C VAL A 192 -9.34 17.39 -31.63
N GLU A 193 -9.83 18.56 -32.01
CA GLU A 193 -9.10 19.83 -31.97
C GLU A 193 -9.81 20.81 -31.05
N THR A 194 -9.09 21.38 -30.09
CA THR A 194 -9.59 22.42 -29.20
C THR A 194 -8.73 23.67 -29.30
N HIS A 195 -9.27 24.81 -28.90
CA HIS A 195 -8.51 26.06 -28.86
C HIS A 195 -7.30 25.95 -27.92
N LEU A 196 -6.15 26.45 -28.39
CA LEU A 196 -4.99 26.65 -27.54
C LEU A 196 -5.27 27.81 -26.58
N LEU A 197 -5.43 27.49 -25.29
CA LEU A 197 -5.67 28.46 -24.24
C LEU A 197 -4.43 29.34 -24.00
N ALA A 198 -4.67 30.63 -23.73
CA ALA A 198 -3.64 31.52 -23.22
C ALA A 198 -3.54 31.36 -21.69
N GLY A 199 -2.33 31.29 -21.16
CA GLY A 199 -2.09 31.14 -19.73
C GLY A 199 -0.89 30.24 -19.44
N THR A 200 -0.74 29.90 -18.17
CA THR A 200 0.37 29.09 -17.66
C THR A 200 -0.19 27.82 -17.02
N PRO A 201 0.37 26.63 -17.31
CA PRO A 201 0.01 25.40 -16.60
C PRO A 201 0.17 25.56 -15.10
N LEU A 202 -0.82 25.12 -14.33
CA LEU A 202 -0.82 25.26 -12.88
C LEU A 202 0.43 24.68 -12.17
N PRO A 203 1.05 23.57 -12.62
CA PRO A 203 2.28 23.06 -12.00
C PRO A 203 3.44 24.06 -12.02
N GLU A 204 3.46 25.01 -12.97
CA GLU A 204 4.50 26.02 -13.11
C GLU A 204 4.27 27.23 -12.17
N ILE A 205 3.08 27.37 -11.60
CA ILE A 205 2.71 28.47 -10.69
C ILE A 205 2.70 27.99 -9.24
N ALA A 206 2.22 26.75 -9.00
CA ALA A 206 2.22 26.05 -7.71
C ALA A 206 1.77 26.92 -6.50
N ALA A 207 0.60 27.56 -6.61
CA ALA A 207 0.05 28.41 -5.54
C ALA A 207 -1.20 27.77 -4.90
N PRO A 208 -1.26 27.60 -3.56
CA PRO A 208 -2.44 27.08 -2.85
C PRO A 208 -3.74 27.80 -3.20
N GLU A 209 -3.71 29.10 -3.47
CA GLU A 209 -4.87 29.89 -3.86
C GLU A 209 -5.47 29.44 -5.20
N ALA A 210 -4.63 29.00 -6.14
CA ALA A 210 -5.08 28.49 -7.43
C ALA A 210 -5.72 27.10 -7.27
N GLU A 211 -5.13 26.21 -6.47
CA GLU A 211 -5.74 24.92 -6.14
C GLU A 211 -7.10 25.09 -5.45
N HIS A 212 -7.19 26.03 -4.52
CA HIS A 212 -8.44 26.38 -3.86
C HIS A 212 -9.52 26.83 -4.86
N ARG A 213 -9.17 27.69 -5.84
CA ARG A 213 -10.09 28.08 -6.92
C ARG A 213 -10.52 26.90 -7.79
N VAL A 214 -9.63 25.94 -8.06
CA VAL A 214 -9.96 24.71 -8.78
C VAL A 214 -10.93 23.85 -7.96
N GLY A 215 -10.73 23.73 -6.64
CA GLY A 215 -11.67 23.07 -5.74
C GLY A 215 -13.08 23.64 -5.84
N GLY A 216 -13.21 24.97 -5.81
CA GLY A 216 -14.50 25.62 -6.00
C GLY A 216 -15.11 25.41 -7.39
N MET A 217 -14.28 25.28 -8.43
CA MET A 217 -14.74 24.95 -9.79
C MET A 217 -15.26 23.51 -9.91
N LEU A 218 -14.57 22.54 -9.32
CA LEU A 218 -15.05 21.15 -9.27
C LEU A 218 -16.36 21.03 -8.48
N ALA A 219 -16.52 21.75 -7.37
CA ALA A 219 -17.77 21.76 -6.62
C ALA A 219 -18.96 22.26 -7.46
N ARG A 220 -18.72 23.30 -8.28
CA ARG A 220 -19.74 23.80 -9.24
C ARG A 220 -20.06 22.78 -10.33
N LEU A 221 -19.05 22.14 -10.92
CA LEU A 221 -19.24 21.07 -11.90
C LEU A 221 -20.11 19.95 -11.33
N HIS A 222 -19.75 19.46 -10.13
CA HIS A 222 -20.43 18.37 -9.45
C HIS A 222 -21.87 18.73 -9.01
N THR A 223 -22.12 19.99 -8.66
CA THR A 223 -23.46 20.44 -8.25
C THR A 223 -24.37 20.71 -9.45
N ALA A 224 -23.84 21.33 -10.50
CA ALA A 224 -24.62 21.70 -11.68
C ALA A 224 -25.15 20.46 -12.41
N SER A 225 -24.30 19.44 -12.58
CA SER A 225 -24.71 18.18 -13.21
C SER A 225 -25.77 17.42 -12.41
N ALA A 226 -25.74 17.47 -11.07
CA ALA A 226 -26.74 16.80 -10.24
C ALA A 226 -28.16 17.42 -10.39
N ARG A 227 -28.27 18.67 -10.84
CA ARG A 227 -29.53 19.39 -11.02
C ARG A 227 -30.19 19.16 -12.38
N GLU A 228 -29.42 18.79 -13.40
CA GLU A 228 -29.90 18.73 -14.79
C GLU A 228 -30.66 17.43 -15.15
N GLY A 229 -30.71 16.43 -14.26
CA GLY A 229 -31.39 15.15 -14.52
C GLY A 229 -30.75 14.32 -15.65
N GLU A 230 -31.34 13.16 -15.98
CA GLU A 230 -30.88 12.34 -17.12
C GLU A 230 -31.07 13.13 -18.45
N PRO A 231 -30.09 13.08 -19.39
CA PRO A 231 -30.21 13.77 -20.67
C PRO A 231 -31.46 13.35 -21.45
N ALA A 232 -32.21 14.32 -21.98
CA ALA A 232 -33.44 14.08 -22.74
C ALA A 232 -33.23 13.30 -24.06
N ASP A 233 -31.99 13.19 -24.55
CA ASP A 233 -31.63 12.54 -25.82
C ASP A 233 -31.16 11.08 -25.66
N GLY A 234 -31.10 10.54 -24.44
CA GLY A 234 -30.66 9.17 -24.17
C GLY A 234 -29.15 8.92 -24.40
N ALA A 235 -28.36 9.93 -24.73
CA ALA A 235 -26.92 9.81 -24.95
C ALA A 235 -26.16 9.83 -23.61
N ARG A 236 -26.27 8.75 -22.83
CA ARG A 236 -25.59 8.63 -21.54
C ARG A 236 -24.08 8.73 -21.69
N LEU A 237 -23.45 9.49 -20.79
CA LEU A 237 -22.01 9.46 -20.63
C LEU A 237 -21.57 8.11 -20.06
N PRO A 238 -20.30 7.70 -20.25
CA PRO A 238 -19.81 6.48 -19.66
C PRO A 238 -19.92 6.52 -18.14
N GLU A 239 -20.41 5.44 -17.55
CA GLU A 239 -20.31 5.23 -16.12
C GLU A 239 -18.85 4.90 -15.77
N ILE A 240 -18.20 5.87 -15.14
CA ILE A 240 -16.76 5.83 -14.87
C ILE A 240 -16.43 4.75 -13.84
N GLU A 241 -17.33 4.42 -12.94
CA GLU A 241 -17.02 3.48 -11.86
C GLU A 241 -16.78 2.04 -12.32
N ARG A 242 -17.59 1.56 -13.28
CA ARG A 242 -17.31 0.25 -13.91
C ARG A 242 -15.97 0.27 -14.64
N ALA A 243 -15.58 1.42 -15.19
CA ALA A 243 -14.24 1.59 -15.75
C ALA A 243 -13.15 1.67 -14.66
N HIS A 244 -13.41 2.30 -13.52
CA HIS A 244 -12.49 2.38 -12.38
C HIS A 244 -12.25 1.01 -11.74
N ALA A 245 -13.28 0.20 -11.53
CA ALA A 245 -13.14 -1.16 -11.00
C ALA A 245 -12.23 -2.01 -11.90
N ARG A 246 -12.50 -2.03 -13.22
CA ARG A 246 -11.62 -2.71 -14.20
C ARG A 246 -10.22 -2.09 -14.26
N ALA A 247 -10.10 -0.79 -14.06
CA ALA A 247 -8.81 -0.11 -14.04
C ALA A 247 -7.97 -0.48 -12.82
N LEU A 248 -8.58 -0.79 -11.66
CA LEU A 248 -7.87 -1.29 -10.49
C LEU A 248 -7.28 -2.68 -10.75
N ASP A 249 -8.03 -3.59 -11.37
CA ASP A 249 -7.50 -4.91 -11.73
C ASP A 249 -6.37 -4.78 -12.75
N ALA A 250 -6.56 -3.95 -13.78
CA ALA A 250 -5.51 -3.69 -14.76
C ALA A 250 -4.27 -3.02 -14.15
N ALA A 251 -4.44 -2.21 -13.11
CA ALA A 251 -3.34 -1.59 -12.38
C ALA A 251 -2.58 -2.61 -11.54
N ALA A 252 -3.28 -3.45 -10.77
CA ALA A 252 -2.67 -4.54 -10.01
C ALA A 252 -1.92 -5.52 -10.92
N SER A 253 -2.52 -5.93 -12.05
CA SER A 253 -1.82 -6.74 -13.07
C SER A 253 -0.61 -6.01 -13.68
N GLY A 254 -0.69 -4.69 -13.84
CA GLY A 254 0.41 -3.87 -14.32
C GLY A 254 1.60 -3.84 -13.35
N VAL A 255 1.32 -3.75 -12.04
CA VAL A 255 2.32 -3.87 -10.98
C VAL A 255 2.93 -5.28 -10.97
N ALA A 256 2.09 -6.31 -10.95
CA ALA A 256 2.54 -7.72 -10.95
C ALA A 256 3.42 -8.05 -12.16
N ALA A 257 3.11 -7.48 -13.33
CA ALA A 257 3.92 -7.68 -14.54
C ALA A 257 5.37 -7.20 -14.37
N VAL A 258 5.56 -6.02 -13.78
CA VAL A 258 6.90 -5.41 -13.67
C VAL A 258 7.62 -5.85 -12.38
N LEU A 259 6.88 -5.97 -11.27
CA LEU A 259 7.36 -6.39 -9.95
C LEU A 259 6.43 -7.47 -9.33
N PRO A 260 6.62 -8.75 -9.69
CA PRO A 260 5.79 -9.85 -9.18
C PRO A 260 5.76 -9.96 -7.65
N ALA A 261 6.84 -9.55 -6.97
CA ALA A 261 6.91 -9.55 -5.51
C ALA A 261 5.84 -8.67 -4.82
N LEU A 262 5.18 -7.78 -5.57
CA LEU A 262 4.11 -6.91 -5.07
C LEU A 262 2.71 -7.36 -5.49
N GLU A 263 2.56 -8.46 -6.23
CA GLU A 263 1.28 -8.91 -6.79
C GLU A 263 0.19 -9.04 -5.72
N ASP A 264 0.43 -9.83 -4.69
CA ASP A 264 -0.52 -10.06 -3.60
C ASP A 264 -0.92 -8.77 -2.88
N ARG A 265 0.05 -7.86 -2.70
CA ARG A 265 -0.16 -6.56 -2.05
C ARG A 265 -1.07 -5.67 -2.90
N ALA A 266 -0.77 -5.56 -4.20
CA ALA A 266 -1.56 -4.78 -5.13
C ALA A 266 -2.98 -5.35 -5.30
N LEU A 267 -3.14 -6.67 -5.37
CA LEU A 267 -4.46 -7.34 -5.45
C LEU A 267 -5.30 -7.13 -4.19
N ARG A 268 -4.71 -7.27 -3.00
CA ARG A 268 -5.39 -6.99 -1.73
C ARG A 268 -5.81 -5.53 -1.62
N ALA A 269 -4.94 -4.60 -2.01
CA ALA A 269 -5.27 -3.18 -2.04
C ALA A 269 -6.44 -2.92 -2.99
N ALA A 270 -6.41 -3.43 -4.22
CA ALA A 270 -7.49 -3.30 -5.19
C ALA A 270 -8.84 -3.84 -4.67
N ALA A 271 -8.83 -5.02 -4.04
CA ALA A 271 -10.03 -5.64 -3.48
C ALA A 271 -10.62 -4.81 -2.32
N ALA A 272 -9.77 -4.32 -1.42
CA ALA A 272 -10.19 -3.50 -0.29
C ALA A 272 -10.73 -2.13 -0.75
N ILE A 273 -10.09 -1.49 -1.73
CA ILE A 273 -10.58 -0.24 -2.35
C ILE A 273 -11.99 -0.44 -2.92
N ARG A 274 -12.22 -1.53 -3.67
CA ARG A 274 -13.55 -1.83 -4.22
C ARG A 274 -14.59 -1.99 -3.14
N SER A 275 -14.30 -2.77 -2.10
CA SER A 275 -15.23 -2.99 -0.99
C SER A 275 -15.59 -1.69 -0.28
N LEU A 276 -14.64 -0.77 -0.09
CA LEU A 276 -14.89 0.54 0.53
C LEU A 276 -15.75 1.47 -0.32
N LEU A 277 -15.73 1.31 -1.65
CA LEU A 277 -16.43 2.19 -2.59
C LEU A 277 -17.75 1.59 -3.12
N GLU A 278 -18.03 0.32 -2.88
CA GLU A 278 -19.18 -0.41 -3.45
C GLU A 278 -20.54 0.19 -3.07
N GLU A 279 -20.68 0.68 -1.84
CA GLU A 279 -21.95 1.24 -1.34
C GLU A 279 -22.17 2.72 -1.70
N ARG A 280 -21.20 3.36 -2.36
CA ARG A 280 -21.28 4.78 -2.75
C ARG A 280 -22.28 4.94 -3.89
N ARG A 281 -23.37 5.67 -3.64
CA ARG A 281 -24.45 5.92 -4.63
C ARG A 281 -24.46 7.33 -5.23
N VAL A 282 -23.56 8.21 -4.79
CA VAL A 282 -23.49 9.59 -5.31
C VAL A 282 -22.90 9.56 -6.72
N ARG A 283 -23.66 10.06 -7.70
CA ARG A 283 -23.22 10.16 -9.10
C ARG A 283 -23.42 11.58 -9.60
N THR A 284 -22.39 12.11 -10.21
CA THR A 284 -22.39 13.39 -10.92
C THR A 284 -21.44 13.30 -12.11
N LEU A 285 -21.52 14.26 -13.03
CA LEU A 285 -20.44 14.51 -13.96
C LEU A 285 -19.14 14.83 -13.20
N VAL A 286 -18.10 14.07 -13.49
CA VAL A 286 -16.73 14.24 -12.98
C VAL A 286 -15.76 14.34 -14.15
N HIS A 287 -14.58 14.90 -13.92
CA HIS A 287 -13.47 14.93 -14.87
C HIS A 287 -12.92 13.53 -15.14
N GLY A 288 -12.85 12.67 -14.13
CA GLY A 288 -12.49 11.24 -14.27
C GLY A 288 -10.99 10.94 -14.33
N ASP A 289 -10.12 11.96 -14.25
CA ASP A 289 -8.65 11.81 -14.19
C ASP A 289 -7.98 13.08 -13.66
N CYS A 290 -8.67 13.86 -12.83
CA CYS A 290 -8.26 15.22 -12.47
C CYS A 290 -6.86 15.24 -11.82
N SER A 291 -5.96 16.04 -12.39
CA SER A 291 -4.61 16.28 -11.88
C SER A 291 -4.17 17.72 -12.15
N ILE A 292 -3.11 18.16 -11.46
CA ILE A 292 -2.69 19.56 -11.49
C ILE A 292 -2.23 20.03 -12.88
N ASP A 293 -1.69 19.13 -13.71
CA ASP A 293 -1.24 19.40 -15.07
C ASP A 293 -2.40 19.58 -16.07
N GLN A 294 -3.62 19.28 -15.66
CA GLN A 294 -4.84 19.45 -16.46
C GLN A 294 -5.54 20.78 -16.19
N VAL A 295 -4.83 21.74 -15.59
CA VAL A 295 -5.33 23.09 -15.32
C VAL A 295 -4.41 24.13 -15.93
N ILE A 296 -5.00 25.03 -16.73
CA ILE A 296 -4.33 26.24 -17.21
C ILE A 296 -4.87 27.44 -16.43
N VAL A 297 -4.00 28.27 -15.89
CA VAL A 297 -4.37 29.54 -15.26
C VAL A 297 -4.25 30.65 -16.30
N GLY A 298 -5.38 31.27 -16.63
CA GLY A 298 -5.43 32.37 -17.57
C GLY A 298 -4.72 33.62 -17.05
N PRO A 299 -4.44 34.62 -17.91
CA PRO A 299 -3.81 35.88 -17.50
C PRO A 299 -4.59 36.66 -16.43
N ASP A 300 -5.90 36.43 -16.32
CA ASP A 300 -6.79 36.99 -15.31
C ASP A 300 -6.80 36.20 -13.99
N GLY A 301 -5.96 35.16 -13.87
CA GLY A 301 -5.85 34.29 -12.71
C GLY A 301 -6.93 33.22 -12.60
N ARG A 302 -7.84 33.11 -13.58
CA ARG A 302 -8.91 32.10 -13.56
C ARG A 302 -8.41 30.73 -14.04
N PRO A 303 -8.78 29.63 -13.36
CA PRO A 303 -8.45 28.29 -13.81
C PRO A 303 -9.35 27.84 -14.96
N TRP A 304 -8.78 27.11 -15.91
CA TRP A 304 -9.44 26.43 -17.02
C TRP A 304 -9.10 24.94 -16.97
N LEU A 305 -10.11 24.08 -17.04
CA LEU A 305 -9.89 22.63 -17.14
C LEU A 305 -9.57 22.24 -18.58
N ILE A 306 -8.65 21.29 -18.74
CA ILE A 306 -8.32 20.65 -20.00
C ILE A 306 -8.33 19.12 -19.83
N ASP A 307 -8.11 18.37 -20.90
CA ASP A 307 -8.06 16.90 -20.87
C ASP A 307 -9.33 16.17 -20.39
N LEU A 308 -10.49 16.63 -20.89
CA LEU A 308 -11.82 16.10 -20.57
C LEU A 308 -12.16 14.74 -21.21
N ASP A 309 -11.18 14.05 -21.78
CA ASP A 309 -11.38 12.82 -22.56
C ASP A 309 -11.89 11.65 -21.71
N ARG A 310 -11.78 11.77 -20.38
CA ARG A 310 -12.24 10.79 -19.39
C ARG A 310 -13.43 11.25 -18.56
N ALA A 311 -14.01 12.42 -18.87
CA ALA A 311 -15.16 12.91 -18.12
C ALA A 311 -16.41 12.06 -18.38
N GLY A 312 -17.27 11.98 -17.37
CA GLY A 312 -18.39 11.03 -17.32
C GLY A 312 -19.05 10.98 -15.95
N GLU A 313 -19.91 10.01 -15.71
CA GLU A 313 -20.67 9.93 -14.45
C GLU A 313 -19.92 9.09 -13.41
N GLY A 314 -19.70 9.65 -12.22
CA GLY A 314 -19.01 9.00 -11.11
C GLY A 314 -19.17 9.70 -9.77
N ASP A 315 -18.53 9.15 -8.74
CA ASP A 315 -18.43 9.77 -7.42
C ASP A 315 -17.60 11.07 -7.50
N PRO A 316 -18.12 12.24 -7.05
CA PRO A 316 -17.38 13.50 -7.09
C PRO A 316 -16.01 13.44 -6.39
N LEU A 317 -15.87 12.59 -5.38
CA LEU A 317 -14.62 12.45 -4.64
C LEU A 317 -13.52 11.75 -5.46
N SER A 318 -13.85 11.13 -6.61
CA SER A 318 -12.84 10.53 -7.48
C SER A 318 -11.90 11.56 -8.09
N ASP A 319 -12.40 12.77 -8.38
CA ASP A 319 -11.56 13.86 -8.91
C ASP A 319 -10.62 14.41 -7.83
N LEU A 320 -11.14 14.66 -6.63
CA LEU A 320 -10.34 15.10 -5.48
C LEU A 320 -9.29 14.04 -5.12
N GLY A 321 -9.66 12.76 -5.13
CA GLY A 321 -8.76 11.65 -4.85
C GLY A 321 -7.69 11.46 -5.93
N SER A 322 -8.06 11.62 -7.21
CA SER A 322 -7.10 11.60 -8.32
C SER A 322 -6.07 12.73 -8.19
N TRP A 323 -6.51 13.94 -7.82
CA TRP A 323 -5.63 15.08 -7.58
C TRP A 323 -4.66 14.82 -6.43
N ALA A 324 -5.18 14.35 -5.28
CA ALA A 324 -4.34 14.02 -4.13
C ALA A 324 -3.35 12.90 -4.45
N ALA A 325 -3.76 11.89 -5.23
CA ALA A 325 -2.88 10.79 -5.64
C ALA A 325 -1.74 11.27 -6.55
N ASP A 326 -2.03 12.18 -7.48
CA ASP A 326 -1.03 12.81 -8.34
C ASP A 326 -0.02 13.62 -7.51
N ALA A 327 -0.50 14.42 -6.56
CA ALA A 327 0.33 15.20 -5.65
C ALA A 327 1.26 14.31 -4.79
N ILE A 328 0.72 13.23 -4.21
CA ILE A 328 1.50 12.24 -3.45
C ILE A 328 2.58 11.61 -4.32
N ALA A 329 2.23 11.21 -5.55
CA ALA A 329 3.19 10.59 -6.46
C ALA A 329 4.28 11.55 -6.94
N ARG A 330 4.05 12.86 -6.89
CA ARG A 330 5.07 13.91 -7.10
C ARG A 330 5.89 14.22 -5.83
N GLY A 331 5.70 13.47 -4.75
CA GLY A 331 6.47 13.57 -3.52
C GLY A 331 5.82 14.41 -2.42
N GLU A 332 4.56 14.84 -2.57
CA GLU A 332 3.86 15.53 -1.50
C GLU A 332 3.42 14.57 -0.40
N SER A 333 3.50 15.00 0.86
CA SER A 333 2.94 14.23 1.97
C SER A 333 1.42 14.13 1.84
N ALA A 334 0.85 12.95 2.09
CA ALA A 334 -0.59 12.72 2.02
C ALA A 334 -1.46 13.66 2.87
N CYS A 335 -0.93 14.27 3.94
CA CYS A 335 -1.67 15.25 4.74
C CYS A 335 -1.78 16.64 4.10
N ARG A 336 -0.93 16.97 3.13
CA ARG A 336 -0.96 18.25 2.39
C ARG A 336 -1.53 18.10 0.98
N ALA A 337 -1.34 16.92 0.38
CA ALA A 337 -1.79 16.59 -0.96
C ALA A 337 -3.28 16.94 -1.18
N GLY A 338 -3.54 17.96 -1.99
CA GLY A 338 -4.88 18.45 -2.31
C GLY A 338 -5.61 19.16 -1.17
N ALA A 339 -4.94 19.56 -0.08
CA ALA A 339 -5.59 20.21 1.06
C ALA A 339 -6.24 21.55 0.68
N ALA A 340 -5.56 22.38 -0.13
CA ALA A 340 -6.11 23.65 -0.60
C ALA A 340 -7.30 23.45 -1.56
N LEU A 341 -7.18 22.48 -2.48
CA LEU A 341 -8.28 22.04 -3.35
C LEU A 341 -9.51 21.59 -2.54
N VAL A 342 -9.33 20.72 -1.55
CA VAL A 342 -10.42 20.25 -0.68
C VAL A 342 -11.06 21.39 0.12
N ALA A 343 -10.27 22.34 0.61
CA ALA A 343 -10.79 23.53 1.29
C ALA A 343 -11.70 24.35 0.38
N GLY A 344 -11.24 24.70 -0.84
CA GLY A 344 -12.07 25.43 -1.80
C GLY A 344 -13.30 24.66 -2.29
N TYR A 345 -13.19 23.33 -2.38
CA TYR A 345 -14.33 22.46 -2.68
C TYR A 345 -15.41 22.53 -1.60
N ARG A 346 -15.02 22.45 -0.31
CA ARG A 346 -15.93 22.56 0.84
C ARG A 346 -16.59 23.93 0.93
N GLU A 347 -15.81 25.00 0.77
CA GLU A 347 -16.33 26.38 0.82
C GLU A 347 -17.35 26.67 -0.28
N ALA A 348 -17.19 26.07 -1.46
CA ALA A 348 -18.15 26.14 -2.55
C ALA A 348 -19.39 25.23 -2.36
N GLY A 349 -19.55 24.60 -1.19
CA GLY A 349 -20.71 23.76 -0.83
C GLY A 349 -20.54 22.27 -1.13
N GLY A 350 -19.35 21.84 -1.54
CA GLY A 350 -19.06 20.43 -1.81
C GLY A 350 -18.93 19.59 -0.53
N ALA A 351 -19.65 18.47 -0.46
CA ALA A 351 -19.55 17.53 0.65
C ALA A 351 -18.33 16.60 0.50
N VAL A 352 -17.58 16.40 1.58
CA VAL A 352 -16.40 15.52 1.61
C VAL A 352 -16.54 14.49 2.71
N ASP A 353 -16.73 13.24 2.28
CA ASP A 353 -16.58 12.06 3.12
C ASP A 353 -15.10 11.66 3.11
N GLU A 354 -14.44 11.75 4.27
CA GLU A 354 -13.00 11.49 4.38
C GLU A 354 -12.63 10.04 4.09
N ALA A 355 -13.47 9.08 4.47
CA ALA A 355 -13.21 7.66 4.20
C ALA A 355 -13.21 7.41 2.69
N ALA A 356 -14.22 7.94 2.00
CA ALA A 356 -14.34 7.84 0.55
C ALA A 356 -13.23 8.60 -0.18
N LEU A 357 -12.85 9.79 0.30
CA LEU A 357 -11.72 10.55 -0.27
C LEU A 357 -10.42 9.74 -0.16
N LEU A 358 -10.10 9.18 1.01
CA LEU A 358 -8.91 8.34 1.21
C LEU A 358 -8.93 7.11 0.29
N ALA A 359 -10.09 6.46 0.13
CA ALA A 359 -10.25 5.31 -0.76
C ALA A 359 -10.05 5.68 -2.25
N HIS A 360 -10.58 6.83 -2.69
CA HIS A 360 -10.35 7.33 -4.06
C HIS A 360 -8.90 7.76 -4.28
N THR A 361 -8.24 8.35 -3.29
CA THR A 361 -6.80 8.66 -3.34
C THR A 361 -5.97 7.38 -3.45
N ALA A 362 -6.27 6.35 -2.66
CA ALA A 362 -5.63 5.05 -2.78
C ALA A 362 -5.85 4.43 -4.17
N ALA A 363 -7.07 4.53 -4.70
CA ALA A 363 -7.40 4.08 -6.05
C ALA A 363 -6.58 4.81 -7.12
N GLY A 364 -6.41 6.13 -6.98
CA GLY A 364 -5.56 6.94 -7.84
C GLY A 364 -4.09 6.50 -7.80
N LEU A 365 -3.54 6.30 -6.61
CA LEU A 365 -2.16 5.83 -6.43
C LEU A 365 -1.94 4.46 -7.06
N LEU A 366 -2.85 3.50 -6.83
CA LEU A 366 -2.72 2.17 -7.40
C LEU A 366 -2.77 2.21 -8.94
N ARG A 367 -3.68 3.00 -9.53
CA ARG A 367 -3.73 3.20 -10.99
C ARG A 367 -2.44 3.77 -11.57
N ARG A 368 -1.78 4.65 -10.81
CA ARG A 368 -0.50 5.27 -11.17
C ARG A 368 0.72 4.43 -10.79
N ALA A 369 0.56 3.34 -10.03
CA ALA A 369 1.68 2.61 -9.44
C ALA A 369 2.72 2.12 -10.46
N ALA A 370 2.29 1.74 -11.67
CA ALA A 370 3.19 1.32 -12.73
C ALA A 370 3.77 2.47 -13.59
N GLU A 371 3.36 3.72 -13.36
CA GLU A 371 3.81 4.88 -14.16
C GLU A 371 5.31 5.16 -14.11
N PRO A 372 6.02 5.04 -12.97
CA PRO A 372 7.48 5.21 -12.94
C PRO A 372 8.18 4.31 -13.96
N PHE A 373 7.74 3.05 -14.08
CA PHE A 373 8.24 2.14 -15.11
C PHE A 373 7.88 2.61 -16.53
N ARG A 374 6.64 3.04 -16.74
CA ARG A 374 6.17 3.53 -18.05
C ARG A 374 6.93 4.78 -18.50
N ALA A 375 7.30 5.64 -17.57
CA ALA A 375 8.00 6.90 -17.81
C ALA A 375 9.53 6.75 -17.79
N ARG A 376 10.05 5.55 -17.52
CA ARG A 376 11.50 5.25 -17.41
C ARG A 376 12.21 6.05 -16.32
N ALA A 377 11.56 6.20 -15.16
CA ALA A 377 12.23 6.69 -13.97
C ALA A 377 13.44 5.80 -13.62
N ALA A 378 14.51 6.39 -13.11
CA ALA A 378 15.76 5.67 -12.84
C ALA A 378 15.57 4.56 -11.79
N ASP A 379 14.88 4.88 -10.70
CA ASP A 379 14.57 3.99 -9.57
C ASP A 379 13.10 3.53 -9.61
N TRP A 380 12.61 3.23 -10.81
CA TRP A 380 11.19 2.96 -11.04
C TRP A 380 10.64 1.84 -10.15
N ASP A 381 11.46 0.86 -9.77
CA ASP A 381 11.06 -0.28 -8.95
C ASP A 381 10.79 0.13 -7.51
N ALA A 382 11.67 0.96 -6.94
CA ALA A 382 11.48 1.57 -5.64
C ALA A 382 10.25 2.50 -5.62
N GLU A 383 10.06 3.30 -6.66
CA GLU A 383 8.88 4.17 -6.78
C GLU A 383 7.56 3.37 -6.91
N VAL A 384 7.52 2.31 -7.71
CA VAL A 384 6.34 1.42 -7.79
C VAL A 384 6.04 0.82 -6.42
N ALA A 385 7.06 0.32 -5.71
CA ALA A 385 6.90 -0.24 -4.37
C ALA A 385 6.38 0.80 -3.37
N HIS A 386 6.85 2.04 -3.45
CA HIS A 386 6.38 3.15 -2.63
C HIS A 386 4.90 3.48 -2.90
N LEU A 387 4.49 3.62 -4.17
CA LEU A 387 3.10 3.93 -4.53
C LEU A 387 2.12 2.83 -4.09
N VAL A 388 2.50 1.56 -4.21
CA VAL A 388 1.69 0.44 -3.69
C VAL A 388 1.59 0.50 -2.16
N ALA A 389 2.70 0.73 -1.47
CA ALA A 389 2.70 0.82 0.00
C ALA A 389 1.85 1.99 0.51
N GLU A 390 1.90 3.14 -0.18
CA GLU A 390 1.11 4.31 0.17
C GLU A 390 -0.38 4.10 -0.13
N SER A 391 -0.71 3.44 -1.24
CA SER A 391 -2.08 2.98 -1.49
C SER A 391 -2.59 2.08 -0.37
N GLU A 392 -1.82 1.06 0.07
CA GLU A 392 -2.21 0.17 1.17
C GLU A 392 -2.41 0.95 2.48
N ARG A 393 -1.54 1.92 2.77
CA ARG A 393 -1.64 2.77 3.96
C ARG A 393 -2.94 3.57 3.96
N LEU A 394 -3.28 4.20 2.84
CA LEU A 394 -4.50 4.99 2.68
C LEU A 394 -5.76 4.11 2.74
N VAL A 395 -5.73 2.89 2.20
CA VAL A 395 -6.82 1.91 2.36
C VAL A 395 -7.05 1.58 3.83
N GLY A 396 -5.98 1.33 4.59
CA GLY A 396 -6.10 1.05 6.02
C GLY A 396 -6.71 2.23 6.80
N LEU A 397 -6.33 3.46 6.44
CA LEU A 397 -6.94 4.67 7.01
C LEU A 397 -8.40 4.83 6.61
N ALA A 398 -8.74 4.60 5.34
CA ALA A 398 -10.11 4.68 4.84
C ALA A 398 -11.04 3.69 5.57
N ALA A 399 -10.60 2.43 5.71
CA ALA A 399 -11.34 1.40 6.43
C ALA A 399 -11.56 1.75 7.90
N LEU A 400 -10.57 2.36 8.55
CA LEU A 400 -10.70 2.83 9.92
C LEU A 400 -11.63 4.05 10.04
N ARG A 401 -11.56 4.99 9.09
CA ARG A 401 -12.49 6.14 9.03
C ARG A 401 -13.94 5.72 8.82
N ALA A 402 -14.17 4.65 8.09
CA ALA A 402 -15.50 4.09 7.85
C ALA A 402 -16.05 3.26 9.04
N ASP A 403 -15.24 2.96 10.06
CA ASP A 403 -15.65 2.12 11.18
C ASP A 403 -16.51 2.90 12.19
N ALA A 404 -17.83 2.90 12.00
CA ALA A 404 -18.78 3.62 12.83
C ALA A 404 -18.79 3.19 14.31
N ALA A 405 -18.29 2.00 14.63
CA ALA A 405 -18.16 1.54 16.02
C ALA A 405 -16.92 2.12 16.72
N LEU A 406 -16.03 2.80 16.00
CA LEU A 406 -14.85 3.51 16.50
C LEU A 406 -14.97 5.03 16.21
N PRO A 407 -15.92 5.75 16.84
CA PRO A 407 -16.17 7.17 16.55
C PRO A 407 -14.93 8.06 16.79
N GLY A 408 -14.06 7.64 17.72
CA GLY A 408 -12.78 8.30 17.97
C GLY A 408 -11.82 8.33 16.81
N ALA A 409 -12.07 7.56 15.74
CA ALA A 409 -11.35 7.76 14.49
C ALA A 409 -11.44 9.24 14.09
N ALA A 410 -12.65 9.81 13.99
CA ALA A 410 -12.88 11.19 13.51
C ALA A 410 -12.12 12.26 14.31
N ALA A 411 -11.81 12.00 15.59
CA ALA A 411 -11.11 12.96 16.46
C ALA A 411 -9.57 12.97 16.29
N VAL A 412 -9.00 12.04 15.54
CA VAL A 412 -7.54 11.94 15.35
C VAL A 412 -7.07 12.90 14.26
N GLU A 413 -6.36 13.97 14.65
CA GLU A 413 -5.82 14.97 13.72
C GLU A 413 -4.28 15.09 13.76
N PRO A 414 -3.59 15.33 12.62
CA PRO A 414 -4.07 15.10 11.25
C PRO A 414 -4.18 13.60 10.99
N PHE A 415 -5.37 13.12 10.61
CA PHE A 415 -5.56 11.67 10.39
C PHE A 415 -4.72 11.12 9.25
N ALA A 416 -4.57 11.91 8.19
CA ALA A 416 -3.87 11.52 6.98
C ALA A 416 -2.36 11.24 7.19
N SER A 417 -1.76 11.78 8.24
CA SER A 417 -0.34 11.54 8.58
C SER A 417 -0.13 10.35 9.51
N ALA A 418 -1.20 9.73 10.01
CA ALA A 418 -1.11 8.55 10.85
C ALA A 418 -0.86 7.28 10.03
N ARG A 419 -0.22 6.29 10.67
CA ARG A 419 -0.08 4.93 10.16
C ARG A 419 -0.91 3.99 11.00
N VAL A 420 -1.83 3.25 10.37
CA VAL A 420 -2.55 2.18 11.05
C VAL A 420 -1.57 1.05 11.36
N ILE A 421 -1.40 0.73 12.64
CA ILE A 421 -0.56 -0.38 13.12
C ILE A 421 -1.39 -1.64 13.24
N ALA A 422 -2.64 -1.50 13.72
CA ALA A 422 -3.60 -2.59 13.78
C ALA A 422 -5.02 -2.02 13.69
N HIS A 423 -5.90 -2.70 12.96
CA HIS A 423 -7.34 -2.41 12.95
C HIS A 423 -8.09 -3.74 13.03
N ARG A 424 -8.93 -3.88 14.05
CA ARG A 424 -9.89 -4.97 14.19
C ARG A 424 -11.28 -4.34 14.07
N PRO A 425 -11.93 -4.47 12.89
CA PRO A 425 -13.21 -3.82 12.60
C PRO A 425 -14.23 -4.00 13.71
N GLY A 426 -14.89 -2.90 14.08
CA GLY A 426 -15.91 -2.85 15.11
C GLY A 426 -15.43 -3.14 16.54
N ARG A 427 -14.11 -3.23 16.77
CA ARG A 427 -13.54 -3.59 18.06
C ARG A 427 -12.51 -2.59 18.57
N ARG A 428 -11.41 -2.43 17.84
CA ARG A 428 -10.29 -1.55 18.23
C ARG A 428 -9.37 -1.23 17.06
N ALA A 429 -8.67 -0.12 17.14
CA ALA A 429 -7.56 0.21 16.27
C ALA A 429 -6.39 0.83 17.05
N VAL A 430 -5.19 0.71 16.50
CA VAL A 430 -3.98 1.37 16.99
C VAL A 430 -3.34 2.09 15.81
N LEU A 431 -3.13 3.38 15.96
CA LEU A 431 -2.42 4.22 15.01
C LEU A 431 -1.10 4.68 15.60
N ARG A 432 -0.09 4.87 14.76
CA ARG A 432 1.12 5.62 15.08
C ARG A 432 1.03 6.97 14.37
N ARG A 433 1.18 8.06 15.11
CA ARG A 433 1.18 9.44 14.60
C ARG A 433 2.57 9.84 14.10
N ALA A 434 2.63 10.93 13.34
CA ALA A 434 3.88 11.47 12.81
C ALA A 434 4.85 11.94 13.92
N ASP A 435 4.33 12.37 15.07
CA ASP A 435 5.13 12.73 16.26
C ASP A 435 5.67 11.52 17.02
N GLY A 436 5.36 10.30 16.57
CA GLY A 436 5.81 9.05 17.17
C GLY A 436 4.88 8.49 18.25
N ASP A 437 3.87 9.25 18.68
CA ASP A 437 2.89 8.79 19.65
C ASP A 437 1.92 7.77 19.06
N PHE A 438 1.31 6.99 19.94
CA PHE A 438 0.31 6.01 19.56
C PHE A 438 -1.09 6.50 19.94
N VAL A 439 -2.06 6.24 19.09
CA VAL A 439 -3.47 6.45 19.39
C VAL A 439 -4.16 5.11 19.37
N LYS A 440 -4.79 4.77 20.49
CA LYS A 440 -5.62 3.58 20.61
C LYS A 440 -7.08 4.00 20.58
N LEU A 441 -7.80 3.43 19.64
CA LEU A 441 -9.22 3.61 19.45
C LEU A 441 -9.92 2.33 19.91
N VAL A 442 -10.91 2.46 20.77
CA VAL A 442 -11.76 1.35 21.20
C VAL A 442 -13.21 1.82 21.23
N ARG A 443 -14.14 0.87 21.30
CA ARG A 443 -15.56 1.21 21.49
C ARG A 443 -15.75 2.00 22.80
N PRO A 444 -16.53 3.10 22.82
CA PRO A 444 -16.77 3.88 24.04
C PRO A 444 -17.22 3.02 25.23
N ALA A 445 -18.12 2.07 24.99
CA ALA A 445 -18.62 1.13 26.00
C ALA A 445 -17.55 0.20 26.63
N ARG A 446 -16.35 0.13 26.07
CA ARG A 446 -15.21 -0.65 26.57
C ARG A 446 -14.03 0.23 26.98
N PHE A 447 -14.16 1.55 26.87
CA PHE A 447 -13.04 2.47 27.03
C PHE A 447 -12.52 2.55 28.46
N ALA A 448 -13.43 2.70 29.44
CA ALA A 448 -13.06 2.82 30.85
C ALA A 448 -12.18 1.64 31.31
N GLU A 449 -12.58 0.42 30.96
CA GLU A 449 -11.86 -0.82 31.26
C GLU A 449 -10.44 -0.83 30.67
N VAL A 450 -10.27 -0.31 29.44
CA VAL A 450 -8.96 -0.23 28.76
C VAL A 450 -8.08 0.86 29.36
N ALA A 451 -8.66 2.02 29.66
CA ALA A 451 -7.94 3.15 30.25
C ALA A 451 -7.44 2.82 31.66
N GLU A 452 -8.29 2.23 32.52
CA GLU A 452 -7.92 1.80 33.87
C GLU A 452 -6.76 0.79 33.85
N ARG A 453 -6.78 -0.18 32.92
CA ARG A 453 -5.69 -1.14 32.74
C ARG A 453 -4.39 -0.47 32.32
N ALA A 454 -4.44 0.48 31.40
CA ALA A 454 -3.26 1.24 30.96
C ALA A 454 -2.67 2.09 32.10
N GLU A 455 -3.52 2.71 32.91
CA GLU A 455 -3.11 3.49 34.08
C GLU A 455 -2.49 2.60 35.16
N ARG A 456 -3.02 1.40 35.39
CA ARG A 456 -2.53 0.47 36.42
C ARG A 456 -1.06 0.09 36.26
N VAL A 457 -0.61 -0.11 35.02
CA VAL A 457 0.78 -0.49 34.73
C VAL A 457 1.72 0.71 34.58
N SER A 458 1.20 1.94 34.63
CA SER A 458 2.02 3.15 34.53
C SER A 458 3.00 3.31 35.70
N GLY A 459 2.71 2.66 36.84
CA GLY A 459 3.54 2.65 38.04
C GLY A 459 4.73 1.68 38.01
N LEU A 460 4.87 0.85 36.97
CA LEU A 460 5.99 -0.08 36.84
C LEU A 460 7.32 0.68 36.73
N ARG A 461 8.32 0.26 37.52
CA ARG A 461 9.66 0.85 37.59
C ARG A 461 10.64 0.10 36.70
N THR A 462 10.50 -1.22 36.63
CA THR A 462 11.42 -2.09 35.91
C THR A 462 11.11 -2.12 34.42
N LEU A 463 9.84 -2.38 34.08
CA LEU A 463 9.27 -2.21 32.74
C LEU A 463 8.64 -0.84 32.62
N ARG A 464 8.58 -0.32 31.39
CA ARG A 464 7.94 0.95 31.08
C ARG A 464 6.68 0.71 30.28
N SER A 465 5.52 0.97 30.88
CA SER A 465 4.28 1.00 30.11
C SER A 465 4.06 2.37 29.46
N PRO A 466 3.30 2.45 28.34
CA PRO A 466 2.99 3.69 27.69
C PRO A 466 2.31 4.66 28.64
N ARG A 467 2.91 5.85 28.80
CA ARG A 467 2.26 6.93 29.57
C ARG A 467 1.03 7.41 28.79
N VAL A 468 -0.09 7.53 29.49
CA VAL A 468 -1.28 8.17 28.95
C VAL A 468 -1.02 9.67 28.80
N LEU A 469 -1.09 10.15 27.57
CA LEU A 469 -0.85 11.55 27.19
C LEU A 469 -2.14 12.36 27.11
N ALA A 470 -3.19 11.74 26.60
CA ALA A 470 -4.53 12.31 26.50
C ALA A 470 -5.57 11.19 26.49
N ARG A 471 -6.77 11.51 26.95
CA ARG A 471 -7.90 10.60 27.13
C ARG A 471 -9.18 11.32 26.70
N ASP A 472 -9.97 10.68 25.84
CA ASP A 472 -11.31 11.11 25.46
C ASP A 472 -12.26 9.91 25.55
N ASP A 473 -13.00 9.85 26.65
CA ASP A 473 -13.92 8.76 26.99
C ASP A 473 -15.11 8.69 26.05
N ALA A 474 -15.62 9.85 25.62
CA ALA A 474 -16.81 9.94 24.77
C ALA A 474 -16.49 9.39 23.38
N ALA A 475 -15.31 9.71 22.86
CA ALA A 475 -14.84 9.25 21.56
C ALA A 475 -14.15 7.87 21.63
N GLY A 476 -13.76 7.40 22.82
CA GLY A 476 -13.04 6.14 22.99
C GLY A 476 -11.58 6.21 22.54
N VAL A 477 -10.92 7.35 22.76
CA VAL A 477 -9.55 7.66 22.28
C VAL A 477 -8.57 7.71 23.45
N LEU A 478 -7.49 6.94 23.35
CA LEU A 478 -6.37 6.96 24.29
C LEU A 478 -5.07 7.28 23.54
N ARG A 479 -4.47 8.44 23.83
CA ARG A 479 -3.15 8.82 23.30
C ARG A 479 -2.07 8.34 24.26
N LEU A 480 -1.08 7.65 23.73
CA LEU A 480 -0.05 6.95 24.48
C LEU A 480 1.34 7.34 23.98
N ALA A 481 2.26 7.58 24.90
CA ALA A 481 3.66 7.80 24.55
C ALA A 481 4.30 6.52 24.01
N SER A 482 5.25 6.65 23.09
CA SER A 482 6.10 5.52 22.69
C SER A 482 6.96 5.00 23.87
N VAL A 483 7.12 3.68 23.95
CA VAL A 483 7.95 2.99 24.97
C VAL A 483 9.10 2.20 24.39
N GLY A 484 9.30 2.28 23.08
CA GLY A 484 10.35 1.61 22.35
C GLY A 484 10.02 1.58 20.86
N GLU A 485 10.97 1.16 20.05
CA GLU A 485 10.85 1.21 18.59
C GLU A 485 10.98 -0.15 17.93
N ARG A 486 11.62 -1.10 18.62
CA ARG A 486 11.92 -2.45 18.14
C ARG A 486 11.39 -3.48 19.11
N THR A 487 10.86 -4.60 18.62
CA THR A 487 10.42 -5.69 19.51
C THR A 487 11.62 -6.46 20.06
N LEU A 488 11.45 -7.10 21.22
CA LEU A 488 12.50 -7.92 21.81
C LEU A 488 12.80 -9.16 20.95
N LEU A 489 11.83 -9.64 20.17
CA LEU A 489 12.05 -10.63 19.12
C LEU A 489 13.10 -10.13 18.12
N ASP A 490 12.84 -8.97 17.50
CA ASP A 490 13.71 -8.45 16.46
C ASP A 490 15.12 -8.22 17.01
N ALA A 491 15.23 -7.74 18.26
CA ALA A 491 16.52 -7.54 18.93
C ALA A 491 17.24 -8.86 19.22
N GLY A 492 16.52 -9.91 19.62
CA GLY A 492 17.10 -11.24 19.84
C GLY A 492 17.66 -11.90 18.58
N SER A 493 17.00 -11.68 17.44
CA SER A 493 17.42 -12.16 16.12
C SER A 493 18.58 -11.35 15.52
N ASP A 494 18.93 -10.20 16.09
CA ASP A 494 19.96 -9.31 15.56
C ASP A 494 21.36 -9.75 15.99
N PRO A 495 22.29 -10.05 15.07
CA PRO A 495 23.66 -10.38 15.44
C PRO A 495 24.43 -9.19 16.04
N SER A 496 23.99 -7.94 15.84
CA SER A 496 24.62 -6.75 16.43
C SER A 496 24.30 -6.55 17.91
N VAL A 497 23.24 -7.18 18.43
CA VAL A 497 22.94 -7.20 19.86
C VAL A 497 23.80 -8.27 20.51
N SER A 498 24.64 -7.88 21.48
CA SER A 498 25.53 -8.82 22.17
C SER A 498 24.75 -9.79 23.06
N ASP A 499 25.31 -10.98 23.26
CA ASP A 499 24.68 -12.00 24.11
C ASP A 499 24.57 -11.51 25.58
N ASP A 500 25.52 -10.72 26.06
CA ASP A 500 25.45 -10.09 27.40
C ASP A 500 24.29 -9.09 27.51
N ALA A 501 24.05 -8.29 26.48
CA ALA A 501 22.92 -7.37 26.44
C ALA A 501 21.59 -8.12 26.39
N LEU A 502 21.55 -9.24 25.64
CA LEU A 502 20.39 -10.13 25.58
C LEU A 502 20.09 -10.77 26.95
N VAL A 503 21.11 -11.26 27.65
CA VAL A 503 20.98 -11.80 29.02
C VAL A 503 20.51 -10.72 29.99
N ALA A 504 21.08 -9.52 29.93
CA ALA A 504 20.68 -8.41 30.80
C ALA A 504 19.21 -8.00 30.57
N VAL A 505 18.77 -7.90 29.32
CA VAL A 505 17.39 -7.48 29.01
C VAL A 505 16.37 -8.53 29.44
N TRP A 506 16.65 -9.82 29.24
CA TRP A 506 15.74 -10.89 29.68
C TRP A 506 15.69 -11.02 31.21
N THR A 507 16.80 -10.80 31.91
CA THR A 507 16.81 -10.70 33.38
C THR A 507 15.91 -9.54 33.84
N ARG A 508 15.99 -8.40 33.18
CA ARG A 508 15.13 -7.24 33.48
C ARG A 508 13.65 -7.52 33.18
N VAL A 509 13.35 -8.24 32.10
CA VAL A 509 11.98 -8.68 31.77
C VAL A 509 11.42 -9.56 32.90
N GLY A 510 12.21 -10.50 33.42
CA GLY A 510 11.79 -11.35 34.54
C GLY A 510 11.47 -10.56 35.80
N ALA A 511 12.36 -9.65 36.19
CA ALA A 511 12.16 -8.78 37.36
C ALA A 511 10.94 -7.87 37.18
N GLY A 512 10.72 -7.39 35.96
CA GLY A 512 9.58 -6.59 35.59
C GLY A 512 8.24 -7.34 35.62
N LEU A 513 8.25 -8.61 35.24
CA LEU A 513 7.08 -9.47 35.37
C LEU A 513 6.77 -9.78 36.84
N ALA A 514 7.79 -9.98 37.68
CA ALA A 514 7.59 -10.13 39.11
C ALA A 514 6.95 -8.87 39.73
N GLU A 515 7.36 -7.67 39.28
CA GLU A 515 6.75 -6.40 39.66
C GLU A 515 5.29 -6.31 39.20
N LEU A 516 5.00 -6.67 37.94
CA LEU A 516 3.62 -6.73 37.41
C LEU A 516 2.74 -7.62 38.27
N HIS A 517 3.18 -8.83 38.60
CA HIS A 517 2.44 -9.79 39.41
C HIS A 517 2.12 -9.28 40.83
N ALA A 518 2.88 -8.31 41.34
CA ALA A 518 2.73 -7.71 42.66
C ALA A 518 1.85 -6.45 42.69
N LEU A 519 1.35 -5.98 41.54
CA LEU A 519 0.40 -4.86 41.49
C LEU A 519 -0.89 -5.20 42.25
N ASP A 520 -1.60 -4.15 42.69
CA ASP A 520 -2.90 -4.28 43.35
C ASP A 520 -3.91 -4.98 42.40
N PRO A 521 -4.46 -6.15 42.79
CA PRO A 521 -5.42 -6.88 41.98
C PRO A 521 -6.82 -6.26 41.97
N ALA A 522 -7.11 -5.26 42.81
CA ALA A 522 -8.46 -4.71 42.97
C ALA A 522 -9.12 -4.31 41.62
N GLY A 523 -10.36 -4.76 41.43
CA GLY A 523 -11.17 -4.46 40.24
C GLY A 523 -10.78 -5.20 38.96
N LEU A 524 -9.73 -6.03 38.96
CA LEU A 524 -9.40 -6.86 37.78
C LEU A 524 -10.28 -8.12 37.72
N PRO A 525 -10.65 -8.57 36.51
CA PRO A 525 -11.35 -9.84 36.34
C PRO A 525 -10.44 -11.00 36.74
N ARG A 526 -11.02 -12.12 37.19
CA ARG A 526 -10.27 -13.36 37.40
C ARG A 526 -10.15 -14.14 36.09
N HIS A 527 -8.99 -14.73 35.84
CA HIS A 527 -8.73 -15.68 34.75
C HIS A 527 -8.28 -17.00 35.37
N GLY A 528 -9.07 -18.05 35.18
CA GLY A 528 -8.80 -19.37 35.74
C GLY A 528 -8.62 -20.45 34.68
N VAL A 529 -8.48 -21.70 35.15
CA VAL A 529 -8.32 -22.89 34.29
C VAL A 529 -9.43 -22.98 33.23
N ALA A 530 -10.68 -22.71 33.61
CA ALA A 530 -11.81 -22.76 32.67
C ALA A 530 -11.68 -21.73 31.53
N ASP A 531 -11.12 -20.55 31.80
CA ASP A 531 -10.85 -19.53 30.78
C ASP A 531 -9.73 -19.97 29.84
N GLU A 532 -8.67 -20.58 30.38
CA GLU A 532 -7.55 -21.09 29.60
C GLU A 532 -7.99 -22.23 28.66
N MET A 533 -8.77 -23.19 29.19
CA MET A 533 -9.31 -24.28 28.38
C MET A 533 -10.25 -23.77 27.28
N ARG A 534 -11.03 -22.71 27.53
CA ARG A 534 -11.83 -22.06 26.48
C ARG A 534 -10.95 -21.43 25.40
N ALA A 535 -9.85 -20.79 25.76
CA ALA A 535 -8.92 -20.19 24.81
C ALA A 535 -8.25 -21.25 23.92
N ILE A 536 -7.82 -22.37 24.51
CA ILE A 536 -7.26 -23.53 23.79
C ILE A 536 -8.28 -24.11 22.82
N ARG A 537 -9.48 -24.46 23.29
CA ARG A 537 -10.53 -25.05 22.45
C ARG A 537 -10.91 -24.13 21.28
N ARG A 538 -10.94 -22.81 21.48
CA ARG A 538 -11.18 -21.85 20.41
C ARG A 538 -10.05 -21.84 19.37
N ALA A 539 -8.79 -21.90 19.81
CA ALA A 539 -7.65 -21.96 18.90
C ALA A 539 -7.67 -23.26 18.07
N LEU A 540 -7.98 -24.39 18.70
CA LEU A 540 -8.08 -25.70 18.03
C LEU A 540 -9.28 -25.80 17.10
N ALA A 541 -10.44 -25.26 17.47
CA ALA A 541 -11.62 -25.24 16.61
C ALA A 541 -11.39 -24.47 15.31
N SER A 542 -10.42 -23.55 15.32
CA SER A 542 -10.03 -22.81 14.12
C SER A 542 -9.05 -23.60 13.25
N ALA A 543 -8.50 -24.73 13.69
CA ALA A 543 -7.40 -25.47 13.08
C ALA A 543 -7.82 -26.61 12.13
N ASP A 544 -9.06 -26.59 11.61
CA ASP A 544 -9.75 -27.71 10.97
C ASP A 544 -8.87 -28.51 9.97
N GLY A 545 -8.70 -29.81 10.24
CA GLY A 545 -7.94 -30.77 9.42
C GLY A 545 -6.41 -30.64 9.40
N ALA A 546 -5.82 -29.61 10.03
CA ALA A 546 -4.37 -29.35 9.95
C ALA A 546 -3.53 -30.09 10.99
N LEU A 547 -4.15 -30.58 12.06
CA LEU A 547 -3.54 -31.36 13.14
C LEU A 547 -4.27 -32.70 13.27
N ASP A 548 -3.55 -33.74 13.71
CA ASP A 548 -4.15 -35.06 13.96
C ASP A 548 -5.14 -34.99 15.13
N GLY A 549 -6.35 -35.50 14.91
CA GLY A 549 -7.46 -35.36 15.85
C GLY A 549 -7.25 -36.13 17.15
N ASP A 550 -6.63 -37.31 17.08
CA ASP A 550 -6.38 -38.16 18.23
C ASP A 550 -5.24 -37.56 19.08
N ASP A 551 -4.15 -37.12 18.44
CA ASP A 551 -3.05 -36.41 19.12
C ASP A 551 -3.56 -35.14 19.84
N VAL A 552 -4.47 -34.39 19.20
CA VAL A 552 -5.08 -33.19 19.79
C VAL A 552 -5.97 -33.55 20.98
N ALA A 553 -6.77 -34.62 20.89
CA ALA A 553 -7.64 -35.06 21.98
C ALA A 553 -6.83 -35.50 23.20
N ASP A 554 -5.78 -36.29 23.00
CA ASP A 554 -4.88 -36.75 24.05
C ASP A 554 -4.14 -35.58 24.71
N ALA A 555 -3.61 -34.65 23.91
CA ALA A 555 -2.96 -33.45 24.41
C ALA A 555 -3.92 -32.56 25.21
N LEU A 556 -5.16 -32.40 24.74
CA LEU A 556 -6.19 -31.61 25.41
C LEU A 556 -6.55 -32.21 26.78
N ALA A 557 -6.75 -33.54 26.85
CA ALA A 557 -7.04 -34.24 28.08
C ALA A 557 -5.89 -34.14 29.09
N ALA A 558 -4.64 -34.30 28.62
CA ALA A 558 -3.46 -34.16 29.46
C ALA A 558 -3.30 -32.74 30.03
N VAL A 559 -3.53 -31.71 29.20
CA VAL A 559 -3.50 -30.30 29.64
C VAL A 559 -4.62 -30.01 30.65
N GLU A 560 -5.83 -30.50 30.39
CA GLU A 560 -6.97 -30.31 31.30
C GLU A 560 -6.68 -30.92 32.67
N ALA A 561 -6.17 -32.16 32.71
CA ALA A 561 -5.77 -32.83 33.94
C ALA A 561 -4.64 -32.08 34.68
N ALA A 562 -3.61 -31.63 33.97
CA ALA A 562 -2.48 -30.91 34.56
C ALA A 562 -2.88 -29.54 35.14
N LEU A 563 -3.75 -28.80 34.44
CA LEU A 563 -4.25 -27.52 34.93
C LEU A 563 -5.23 -27.70 36.11
N ALA A 564 -6.06 -28.75 36.08
CA ALA A 564 -7.01 -29.06 37.15
C ALA A 564 -6.33 -29.58 38.44
N ALA A 565 -5.12 -30.13 38.35
CA ALA A 565 -4.37 -30.59 39.51
C ALA A 565 -4.08 -29.44 40.48
N ASP A 566 -4.33 -29.68 41.77
CA ASP A 566 -4.08 -28.68 42.82
C ASP A 566 -2.58 -28.36 42.91
N PRO A 567 -2.19 -27.08 42.87
CA PRO A 567 -0.80 -26.69 43.10
C PRO A 567 -0.41 -27.01 44.56
N PRO A 568 0.87 -27.38 44.82
CA PRO A 568 1.39 -27.47 46.18
C PRO A 568 1.23 -26.15 46.95
N GLU A 569 1.39 -25.02 46.24
CA GLU A 569 1.09 -23.68 46.72
C GLU A 569 0.61 -22.82 45.55
N ARG A 570 -0.57 -22.23 45.67
CA ARG A 570 -1.18 -21.39 44.61
C ARG A 570 -0.70 -19.95 44.72
N VAL A 571 0.06 -19.50 43.74
CA VAL A 571 0.60 -18.13 43.69
C VAL A 571 -0.16 -17.29 42.67
N ASP A 572 -1.17 -16.55 43.14
CA ASP A 572 -1.93 -15.63 42.31
C ASP A 572 -1.26 -14.24 42.22
N GLY A 573 -1.50 -13.52 41.13
CA GLY A 573 -1.05 -12.15 40.92
C GLY A 573 -1.76 -11.49 39.72
N VAL A 574 -1.39 -10.26 39.43
CA VAL A 574 -1.86 -9.54 38.24
C VAL A 574 -1.13 -10.06 37.00
N LEU A 575 -1.87 -10.66 36.08
CA LEU A 575 -1.38 -11.27 34.85
C LEU A 575 -1.56 -10.34 33.66
N HIS A 576 -0.59 -10.34 32.74
CA HIS A 576 -0.71 -9.81 31.39
C HIS A 576 -1.60 -10.67 30.50
N ARG A 577 -1.51 -12.01 30.61
CA ARG A 577 -2.22 -13.06 29.85
C ARG A 577 -1.78 -13.29 28.41
N ASP A 578 -1.39 -12.25 27.68
CA ASP A 578 -0.90 -12.39 26.30
C ASP A 578 0.60 -12.07 26.15
N LEU A 579 1.36 -12.16 27.25
CA LEU A 579 2.75 -11.70 27.28
C LEU A 579 3.66 -12.56 26.42
N HIS A 580 4.30 -11.93 25.43
CA HIS A 580 5.32 -12.55 24.61
C HIS A 580 6.37 -11.53 24.14
N ASP A 581 7.48 -12.01 23.59
CA ASP A 581 8.60 -11.24 23.04
C ASP A 581 8.23 -10.06 22.11
N LYS A 582 7.14 -10.17 21.33
CA LYS A 582 6.66 -9.03 20.50
C LYS A 582 5.96 -7.90 21.26
N GLN A 583 5.56 -8.10 22.51
CA GLN A 583 4.94 -7.08 23.37
C GLN A 583 5.94 -6.39 24.30
N LEU A 584 7.22 -6.77 24.18
CA LEU A 584 8.33 -6.14 24.85
C LEU A 584 9.09 -5.31 23.82
N LEU A 585 9.28 -4.03 24.09
CA LEU A 585 9.94 -3.10 23.18
C LEU A 585 11.28 -2.61 23.76
N VAL A 586 12.26 -2.44 22.89
CA VAL A 586 13.58 -1.87 23.19
C VAL A 586 13.87 -0.70 22.24
N PRO A 587 14.88 0.15 22.52
CA PRO A 587 15.33 1.16 21.58
C PRO A 587 15.75 0.55 20.23
N SER A 588 15.68 1.35 19.17
CA SER A 588 16.06 0.97 17.80
C SER A 588 17.57 0.81 17.60
N GLY A 589 18.39 1.52 18.40
CA GLY A 589 19.85 1.42 18.39
C GLY A 589 20.40 0.26 19.22
N SER A 590 21.71 0.03 19.14
CA SER A 590 22.40 -0.89 20.03
C SER A 590 22.26 -0.43 21.49
N PHE A 591 22.04 -1.38 22.39
CA PHE A 591 22.02 -1.15 23.82
C PHE A 591 22.97 -2.14 24.49
N THR A 592 23.62 -1.71 25.57
CA THR A 592 24.55 -2.56 26.31
C THR A 592 23.93 -3.09 27.59
N ALA A 593 24.52 -4.15 28.15
CA ALA A 593 24.18 -4.62 29.49
C ALA A 593 24.33 -3.51 30.55
N GLN A 594 25.34 -2.63 30.39
CA GLN A 594 25.57 -1.49 31.28
C GLN A 594 24.46 -0.44 31.19
N ASP A 595 23.91 -0.19 30.01
CA ASP A 595 22.79 0.76 29.83
C ASP A 595 21.51 0.26 30.51
N LEU A 596 21.26 -1.04 30.43
CA LEU A 596 20.14 -1.70 31.11
C LEU A 596 20.32 -1.69 32.63
N ALA A 597 21.54 -1.95 33.12
CA ALA A 597 21.86 -1.94 34.55
C ALA A 597 21.77 -0.52 35.16
N ALA A 598 22.27 0.49 34.45
CA ALA A 598 22.19 1.89 34.84
C ALA A 598 20.77 2.49 34.67
N GLY A 599 19.81 1.74 34.13
CA GLY A 599 18.45 2.20 33.86
C GLY A 599 18.34 3.26 32.75
N ARG A 600 19.41 3.45 31.96
CA ARG A 600 19.45 4.32 30.78
C ARG A 600 18.63 3.73 29.63
N THR A 601 18.59 2.40 29.55
CA THR A 601 17.69 1.65 28.66
C THR A 601 16.59 1.00 29.47
N ARG A 602 15.33 1.24 29.09
CA ARG A 602 14.15 0.61 29.69
C ARG A 602 13.45 -0.27 28.67
N VAL A 603 12.90 -1.38 29.15
CA VAL A 603 12.09 -2.29 28.33
C VAL A 603 10.64 -1.84 28.38
N GLY A 604 10.08 -1.52 27.23
CA GLY A 604 8.68 -1.15 27.06
C GLY A 604 7.76 -2.37 27.16
N LEU A 605 6.60 -2.23 27.81
CA LEU A 605 5.54 -3.24 27.88
C LEU A 605 4.26 -2.70 27.24
N ILE A 606 3.72 -3.38 26.23
CA ILE A 606 2.51 -2.98 25.49
C ILE A 606 1.41 -4.05 25.53
N ASP A 607 0.20 -3.69 25.07
CA ASP A 607 -1.00 -4.54 24.97
C ASP A 607 -1.53 -5.12 26.31
N VAL A 608 -1.53 -4.28 27.34
CA VAL A 608 -2.05 -4.60 28.69
C VAL A 608 -3.59 -4.63 28.77
N ASP A 609 -4.30 -4.76 27.65
CA ASP A 609 -5.78 -4.77 27.64
C ASP A 609 -6.36 -6.00 28.32
N THR A 610 -5.56 -7.06 28.45
CA THR A 610 -5.99 -8.36 28.96
C THR A 610 -5.71 -8.56 30.43
N LEU A 611 -5.25 -7.52 31.17
CA LEU A 611 -4.92 -7.64 32.59
C LEU A 611 -6.04 -8.31 33.40
N ALA A 612 -5.65 -9.29 34.20
CA ALA A 612 -6.54 -10.10 35.04
C ALA A 612 -5.81 -10.61 36.28
N ILE A 613 -6.53 -11.23 37.21
CA ILE A 613 -5.96 -11.94 38.36
C ILE A 613 -5.93 -13.43 38.04
N GLY A 614 -4.81 -14.09 38.26
CA GLY A 614 -4.70 -15.54 38.09
C GLY A 614 -3.34 -16.08 38.54
N GLU A 615 -3.06 -17.35 38.23
CA GLU A 615 -1.78 -17.98 38.60
C GLU A 615 -0.61 -17.35 37.81
N ARG A 616 0.39 -16.85 38.54
CA ARG A 616 1.58 -16.17 37.97
C ARG A 616 2.37 -17.03 36.97
N ALA A 617 2.25 -18.35 37.08
CA ALA A 617 2.91 -19.30 36.20
C ALA A 617 2.47 -19.15 34.73
N LEU A 618 1.28 -18.61 34.46
CA LEU A 618 0.76 -18.44 33.10
C LEU A 618 1.64 -17.53 32.24
N ASP A 619 1.97 -16.32 32.72
CA ASP A 619 2.77 -15.37 31.93
C ASP A 619 4.22 -15.84 31.75
N VAL A 620 4.77 -16.49 32.78
CA VAL A 620 6.10 -17.11 32.73
C VAL A 620 6.13 -18.21 31.67
N ALA A 621 5.15 -19.11 31.68
CA ALA A 621 5.02 -20.18 30.73
C ALA A 621 4.84 -19.67 29.29
N ASN A 622 4.01 -18.63 29.09
CA ASN A 622 3.80 -18.03 27.78
C ASN A 622 5.11 -17.51 27.17
N LEU A 623 5.91 -16.73 27.92
CA LEU A 623 7.19 -16.22 27.40
C LEU A 623 8.17 -17.34 27.05
N LEU A 624 8.31 -18.34 27.91
CA LEU A 624 9.23 -19.46 27.67
C LEU A 624 8.80 -20.29 26.44
N VAL A 625 7.51 -20.59 26.30
CA VAL A 625 7.00 -21.29 25.11
C VAL A 625 7.14 -20.43 23.86
N HIS A 626 7.05 -19.10 23.97
CA HIS A 626 7.31 -18.21 22.85
C HIS A 626 8.78 -18.25 22.41
N LEU A 627 9.76 -18.32 23.33
CA LEU A 627 11.17 -18.54 22.96
C LEU A 627 11.34 -19.86 22.19
N GLU A 628 10.70 -20.93 22.65
CA GLU A 628 10.70 -22.23 21.97
C GLU A 628 10.08 -22.15 20.57
N LEU A 629 8.95 -21.44 20.44
CA LEU A 629 8.31 -21.16 19.17
C LEU A 629 9.27 -20.43 18.22
N ARG A 630 10.03 -19.43 18.68
CA ARG A 630 10.97 -18.70 17.80
C ARG A 630 12.12 -19.57 17.30
N VAL A 631 12.59 -20.52 18.10
CA VAL A 631 13.56 -21.53 17.66
C VAL A 631 12.94 -22.41 16.57
N LEU A 632 11.72 -22.92 16.79
CA LEU A 632 11.01 -23.73 15.79
C LEU A 632 10.76 -22.97 14.48
N GLN A 633 10.56 -21.65 14.57
CA GLN A 633 10.38 -20.80 13.41
C GLN A 633 11.68 -20.43 12.69
N GLY A 634 12.85 -20.80 13.23
CA GLY A 634 14.15 -20.38 12.71
C GLY A 634 14.45 -18.88 12.92
N LEU A 635 13.71 -18.21 13.81
CA LEU A 635 13.85 -16.77 14.07
C LEU A 635 14.84 -16.46 15.19
N LEU A 636 15.13 -17.42 16.08
CA LEU A 636 16.07 -17.24 17.18
C LEU A 636 16.97 -18.48 17.31
N PRO A 637 18.30 -18.33 17.39
CA PRO A 637 19.19 -19.46 17.65
C PRO A 637 18.89 -20.13 18.99
N THR A 638 18.98 -21.46 19.05
CA THR A 638 18.74 -22.24 20.28
C THR A 638 19.58 -21.76 21.46
N THR A 639 20.87 -21.48 21.25
CA THR A 639 21.78 -20.99 22.29
C THR A 639 21.32 -19.66 22.91
N ARG A 640 20.83 -18.74 22.08
CA ARG A 640 20.27 -17.46 22.53
C ARG A 640 18.93 -17.62 23.24
N ALA A 641 18.08 -18.53 22.77
CA ALA A 641 16.82 -18.85 23.41
C ALA A 641 17.03 -19.45 24.81
N ASP A 642 17.99 -20.37 24.96
CA ASP A 642 18.35 -20.98 26.24
C ASP A 642 18.93 -19.95 27.21
N ALA A 643 19.86 -19.11 26.75
CA ALA A 643 20.42 -18.02 27.55
C ALA A 643 19.34 -17.02 28.00
N ALA A 644 18.41 -16.66 27.10
CA ALA A 644 17.26 -15.81 27.39
C ALA A 644 16.33 -16.44 28.44
N GLY A 645 16.00 -17.73 28.31
CA GLY A 645 15.15 -18.45 29.27
C GLY A 645 15.75 -18.52 30.67
N GLN A 646 17.06 -18.79 30.77
CA GLN A 646 17.79 -18.77 32.05
C GLN A 646 17.84 -17.38 32.67
N ALA A 647 18.14 -16.36 31.87
CA ALA A 647 18.16 -14.97 32.31
C ALA A 647 16.79 -14.51 32.81
N PHE A 648 15.74 -14.80 32.04
CA PHE A 648 14.36 -14.52 32.42
C PHE A 648 14.00 -15.18 33.76
N ARG A 649 14.33 -16.46 33.95
CA ARG A 649 14.13 -17.16 35.22
C ARG A 649 14.86 -16.48 36.38
N ARG A 650 16.14 -16.11 36.21
CA ARG A 650 16.89 -15.36 37.23
C ARG A 650 16.19 -14.05 37.61
N GLY A 651 15.60 -13.36 36.64
CA GLY A 651 14.85 -12.14 36.86
C GLY A 651 13.54 -12.36 37.62
N VAL A 652 12.77 -13.40 37.26
CA VAL A 652 11.51 -13.75 37.95
C VAL A 652 11.78 -14.17 39.40
N GLY A 653 12.93 -14.81 39.66
CA GLY A 653 13.32 -15.37 40.95
C GLY A 653 12.80 -16.80 41.13
N ASP A 654 13.40 -17.53 42.07
CA ASP A 654 12.91 -18.86 42.46
C ASP A 654 11.67 -18.75 43.34
N GLY A 655 10.88 -19.82 43.41
CA GLY A 655 9.68 -19.86 44.23
C GLY A 655 8.65 -20.90 43.80
N PRO A 656 7.54 -21.02 44.54
CA PRO A 656 6.53 -22.06 44.35
C PRO A 656 5.83 -22.01 42.97
N LEU A 657 5.82 -20.85 42.30
CA LEU A 657 5.19 -20.70 40.98
C LEU A 657 5.77 -21.65 39.92
N TRP A 658 7.07 -21.99 40.02
CA TRP A 658 7.76 -22.84 39.04
C TRP A 658 7.21 -24.27 38.98
N ALA A 659 6.57 -24.74 40.06
CA ALA A 659 5.88 -26.03 40.07
C ALA A 659 4.70 -26.08 39.08
N ARG A 660 4.14 -24.91 38.74
CA ARG A 660 2.98 -24.78 37.83
C ARG A 660 3.34 -24.40 36.40
N VAL A 661 4.56 -23.92 36.16
CA VAL A 661 5.02 -23.55 34.81
C VAL A 661 4.87 -24.71 33.80
N PRO A 662 5.22 -25.98 34.11
CA PRO A 662 5.03 -27.07 33.16
C PRO A 662 3.60 -27.23 32.63
N ALA A 663 2.59 -27.14 33.52
CA ALA A 663 1.18 -27.27 33.14
C ALA A 663 0.73 -26.11 32.23
N TYR A 664 1.08 -24.87 32.58
CA TYR A 664 0.78 -23.70 31.76
C TYR A 664 1.56 -23.67 30.44
N SER A 665 2.75 -24.27 30.39
CA SER A 665 3.51 -24.38 29.14
C SER A 665 2.93 -25.43 28.20
N ALA A 666 2.44 -26.55 28.73
CA ALA A 666 1.66 -27.53 27.96
C ALA A 666 0.42 -26.86 27.33
N ALA A 667 -0.30 -26.08 28.14
CA ALA A 667 -1.44 -25.27 27.69
C ALA A 667 -1.08 -24.27 26.59
N ALA A 668 -0.01 -23.48 26.78
CA ALA A 668 0.44 -22.50 25.80
C ALA A 668 0.89 -23.15 24.49
N ARG A 669 1.59 -24.29 24.54
CA ARG A 669 1.98 -25.05 23.33
C ARG A 669 0.77 -25.52 22.55
N LEU A 670 -0.21 -26.13 23.21
CA LEU A 670 -1.42 -26.62 22.56
C LEU A 670 -2.23 -25.47 21.93
N ARG A 671 -2.36 -24.35 22.65
CA ARG A 671 -2.98 -23.12 22.12
C ARG A 671 -2.26 -22.60 20.88
N LEU A 672 -0.92 -22.51 20.92
CA LEU A 672 -0.11 -22.02 19.81
C LEU A 672 -0.11 -22.99 18.63
N ALA A 673 -0.15 -24.30 18.86
CA ALA A 673 -0.32 -25.30 17.81
C ALA A 673 -1.60 -25.03 17.01
N GLY A 674 -2.74 -24.81 17.68
CA GLY A 674 -4.00 -24.44 17.02
C GLY A 674 -3.91 -23.11 16.25
N VAL A 675 -3.28 -22.08 16.82
CA VAL A 675 -3.11 -20.77 16.16
C VAL A 675 -2.24 -20.86 14.91
N TYR A 676 -1.14 -21.62 14.96
CA TYR A 676 -0.18 -21.69 13.86
C TYR A 676 -0.52 -22.75 12.81
N ALA A 677 -1.44 -23.68 13.10
CA ALA A 677 -1.94 -24.64 12.14
C ALA A 677 -2.67 -23.99 10.95
N GLN A 678 -3.17 -22.76 11.12
CA GLN A 678 -3.87 -21.99 10.08
C GLN A 678 -2.98 -20.97 9.37
N ARG A 679 -1.71 -20.85 9.77
CA ARG A 679 -0.80 -19.86 9.20
C ARG A 679 0.03 -20.53 8.11
N ASP A 680 -0.09 -19.99 6.90
CA ASP A 680 0.71 -20.43 5.75
C ASP A 680 2.20 -20.45 6.12
N GLY A 681 2.86 -21.54 5.76
CA GLY A 681 4.28 -21.78 6.03
C GLY A 681 4.62 -22.27 7.45
N TRP A 682 3.66 -22.48 8.35
CA TRP A 682 3.95 -22.85 9.75
C TRP A 682 3.33 -24.17 10.24
N HIS A 683 2.80 -25.00 9.33
CA HIS A 683 2.19 -26.29 9.67
C HIS A 683 3.15 -27.23 10.43
N ASP A 684 4.42 -27.29 10.06
CA ASP A 684 5.42 -28.10 10.76
C ASP A 684 5.71 -27.59 12.17
N VAL A 685 5.69 -26.27 12.36
CA VAL A 685 5.83 -25.65 13.68
C VAL A 685 4.63 -26.00 14.56
N ALA A 686 3.41 -25.96 14.02
CA ALA A 686 2.21 -26.36 14.73
C ALA A 686 2.27 -27.82 15.20
N ARG A 687 2.66 -28.74 14.31
CA ARG A 687 2.86 -30.16 14.66
C ARG A 687 3.97 -30.38 15.69
N ALA A 688 5.07 -29.63 15.59
CA ALA A 688 6.17 -29.72 16.55
C ALA A 688 5.76 -29.26 17.95
N LEU A 689 4.96 -28.19 18.05
CA LEU A 689 4.40 -27.72 19.32
C LEU A 689 3.46 -28.75 19.95
N LEU A 690 2.58 -29.36 19.15
CA LEU A 690 1.66 -30.41 19.62
C LEU A 690 2.41 -31.59 20.24
N ARG A 691 3.44 -32.10 19.55
CA ARG A 691 4.28 -33.20 20.06
C ARG A 691 5.01 -32.87 21.36
N ARG A 692 5.20 -31.59 21.69
CA ARG A 692 5.93 -31.13 22.87
C ARG A 692 5.04 -30.77 24.06
N VAL A 693 3.72 -30.93 23.96
CA VAL A 693 2.78 -30.60 25.06
C VAL A 693 3.17 -31.29 26.38
N GLY A 694 3.63 -32.55 26.34
CA GLY A 694 4.09 -33.29 27.52
C GLY A 694 5.58 -33.13 27.87
N SER A 695 6.35 -32.38 27.08
CA SER A 695 7.80 -32.24 27.30
C SER A 695 8.13 -31.12 28.30
N PRO A 696 9.21 -31.23 29.10
CA PRO A 696 9.70 -30.09 29.87
C PRO A 696 9.99 -28.90 28.96
N VAL A 697 9.73 -27.70 29.44
CA VAL A 697 10.20 -26.48 28.77
C VAL A 697 11.67 -26.33 29.09
N THR A 698 12.50 -26.08 28.08
CA THR A 698 13.92 -25.86 28.26
C THR A 698 14.13 -24.57 29.04
N THR A 699 14.17 -24.68 30.36
CA THR A 699 14.89 -23.75 31.22
C THR A 699 16.12 -24.53 31.62
N GLY A 700 17.24 -24.35 30.92
CA GLY A 700 18.46 -25.14 31.13
C GLY A 700 18.69 -25.41 32.63
N ARG A 701 18.84 -26.68 32.99
CA ARG A 701 19.46 -27.06 34.25
C ARG A 701 20.96 -26.89 34.12
#